data_AF-A0A3N5G8W5-F1
#
_entry.id   AF-A0A3N5G8W5-F1
#
_cell.length_a   1.000
_cell.length_b   1.000
_cell.length_c   1.000
_cell.angle_alpha   90.00
_cell.angle_beta   90.00
_cell.angle_gamma   90.00
#
_symmetry.space_group_name_H-M   'P 1'
#
loop_
_entity.id
_entity.type
_entity.pdbx_description
1 polymer ?
#
loop_
_entity_poly.entity_id
_entity_poly.type
_entity_poly.pdbx_seq_one_letter_code
_entity_poly.pdbx_strand_id
1 'polypeptide(L)'
;ATIAEATKATEGKDVVYFENRYFHKDGTPRWLLWTATPFREQQVIYAAGRDITERKAAEDTKARLVRELESAKRQAEDATAAKSAFLANMSHEIRTPLNAIMGMTALALDTRLSAEQKTYLATVNSSAASLLEIVNDVLDFSKIEANRLELDREDFDLRETVGDAANVLALRASEKAVELAYEVTPSVPELLIGDAGRLRQVLLNVLGNAVKFTAHGEVVLRVTREDAGSERVRLHFTVSDTGIGIPEEKLAHVFEAFMQADNSTTRRYGGTGLGLAITRRLVELMNGRLWVESQVGRGSTFHFTAEFERSSSSPLAPAVAEPKGVEGLRVLVVDDNSTNRRILGRMLASWRVKPTTVSDAPSALATLRRATTDAQRFDLVISDCQMPDVDGFTLARQIKGDRRVGKTPVIMLTSMGRAEDAARCKKLGLEGYLTKPVKHSDLLDTLTTLVGVPARRGRVRPSRRPPPRVPAKTLRVLVAEDNVVNRQLVTTLLKKRGHRVTAVENGRAALTALETGEGRRFDVVVMDLQMPEMSGFEAVRTIRARENNTSSRVPVIALTAHAMQGDRERCLEAGFDGYLTKPIEVDKLVATVERFAGDQKAPTPTPDPHQPAEAVFDERAALSHMGGDRRLLKEIVALFRSDCPSSLRSIERAVDRQDGEALRYAAHKLKGTIATLGAVAGCRAAAELEHMGSLNEFTDAENACAHLRDHIDRLNEAFVTAGLAPRRRRPAATSPRRRAVRRRKSGRQ
;
A
#
# COMPACT_ATOMS: atom_id res chain seq x y z
N ALA A 1 49.45 -46.29 9.25
CA ALA A 1 50.03 -44.99 9.64
C ALA A 1 51.53 -45.13 9.92
N THR A 2 51.95 -45.82 10.99
CA THR A 2 53.36 -45.91 11.41
C THR A 2 54.32 -46.46 10.35
N ILE A 3 53.92 -47.49 9.57
CA ILE A 3 54.75 -48.06 8.50
C ILE A 3 54.94 -47.07 7.35
N ALA A 4 53.88 -46.36 6.94
CA ALA A 4 53.93 -45.38 5.86
C ALA A 4 54.76 -44.14 6.22
N GLU A 5 54.77 -43.74 7.49
CA GLU A 5 55.60 -42.63 7.98
C GLU A 5 57.06 -43.05 8.19
N ALA A 6 57.32 -44.32 8.54
CA ALA A 6 58.67 -44.88 8.57
C ALA A 6 59.32 -44.88 7.19
N THR A 7 58.56 -45.20 6.12
CA THR A 7 59.04 -45.12 4.73
C THR A 7 59.44 -43.69 4.34
N LYS A 8 58.68 -42.67 4.78
CA LYS A 8 59.00 -41.26 4.52
C LYS A 8 60.28 -40.78 5.23
N ALA A 9 60.62 -41.36 6.37
CA ALA A 9 61.87 -41.07 7.09
C ALA A 9 63.10 -41.63 6.35
N THR A 10 62.95 -42.77 5.65
CA THR A 10 64.00 -43.35 4.79
C THR A 10 64.15 -42.65 3.43
N GLU A 11 63.15 -41.90 2.97
CA GLU A 11 63.11 -41.23 1.66
C GLU A 11 63.68 -39.79 1.65
N GLY A 12 64.32 -39.34 2.73
CA GLY A 12 65.13 -38.12 2.69
C GLY A 12 64.63 -36.93 3.51
N LYS A 13 63.52 -37.05 4.25
CA LYS A 13 63.01 -35.98 5.12
C LYS A 13 63.77 -35.93 6.46
N ASP A 14 64.21 -34.74 6.87
CA ASP A 14 65.00 -34.57 8.09
C ASP A 14 64.16 -34.69 9.37
N VAL A 15 62.87 -34.36 9.35
CA VAL A 15 61.95 -34.56 10.48
C VAL A 15 60.57 -35.00 9.98
N VAL A 16 60.00 -36.04 10.59
CA VAL A 16 58.66 -36.56 10.29
C VAL A 16 57.77 -36.38 11.51
N TYR A 17 56.61 -35.73 11.32
CA TYR A 17 55.57 -35.57 12.33
C TYR A 17 54.38 -36.45 11.99
N PHE A 18 53.95 -37.28 12.94
CA PHE A 18 52.74 -38.08 12.75
C PHE A 18 52.03 -38.39 14.07
N GLU A 19 50.72 -38.56 13.99
CA GLU A 19 49.87 -38.92 15.12
C GLU A 19 49.38 -40.35 14.94
N ASN A 20 49.42 -41.14 16.01
CA ASN A 20 48.82 -42.46 16.02
C ASN A 20 48.35 -42.84 17.43
N ARG A 21 47.49 -43.86 17.48
CA ARG A 21 46.87 -44.35 18.70
C ARG A 21 47.55 -45.65 19.14
N TYR A 22 48.01 -45.69 20.38
CA TYR A 22 48.54 -46.87 21.05
C TYR A 22 47.63 -47.29 22.19
N PHE A 23 47.79 -48.53 22.65
CA PHE A 23 47.15 -49.01 23.88
C PHE A 23 48.21 -49.12 24.97
N HIS A 24 47.93 -48.52 26.12
CA HIS A 24 48.73 -48.70 27.32
C HIS A 24 48.52 -50.12 27.88
N LYS A 25 49.40 -50.58 28.78
CA LYS A 25 49.35 -51.96 29.33
C LYS A 25 48.05 -52.28 30.07
N ASP A 26 47.36 -51.25 30.56
CA ASP A 26 46.03 -51.34 31.19
C ASP A 26 44.87 -51.37 30.17
N GLY A 27 45.16 -51.39 28.88
CA GLY A 27 44.17 -51.37 27.80
C GLY A 27 43.63 -49.99 27.44
N THR A 28 44.10 -48.90 28.08
CA THR A 28 43.62 -47.55 27.76
C THR A 28 44.27 -47.01 26.48
N PRO A 29 43.48 -46.42 25.55
CA PRO A 29 44.05 -45.82 24.35
C PRO A 29 44.77 -44.50 24.66
N ARG A 30 45.96 -44.32 24.10
CA ARG A 30 46.76 -43.09 24.16
C ARG A 30 47.07 -42.58 22.76
N TRP A 31 46.90 -41.29 22.55
CA TRP A 31 47.34 -40.64 21.33
C TRP A 31 48.73 -40.08 21.52
N LEU A 32 49.64 -40.45 20.62
CA LEU A 32 51.01 -39.97 20.63
C LEU A 32 51.26 -39.13 19.37
N LEU A 33 51.81 -37.93 19.57
CA LEU A 33 52.43 -37.16 18.52
C LEU A 33 53.91 -37.54 18.48
N TRP A 34 54.33 -38.13 17.37
CA TRP A 34 55.72 -38.49 17.15
C TRP A 34 56.44 -37.41 16.38
N THR A 35 57.64 -37.11 16.85
CA THR A 35 58.66 -36.40 16.08
C THR A 35 59.80 -37.38 15.86
N ALA A 36 60.01 -37.80 14.62
CA ALA A 36 61.05 -38.75 14.24
C ALA A 36 62.10 -38.06 13.36
N THR A 37 63.37 -38.23 13.70
CA THR A 37 64.54 -37.67 12.99
C THR A 37 65.49 -38.83 12.64
N PRO A 38 65.74 -39.12 11.36
CA PRO A 38 66.66 -40.16 10.95
C PRO A 38 68.12 -39.70 11.10
N PHE A 39 68.94 -40.47 11.82
CA PHE A 39 70.38 -40.24 11.94
C PHE A 39 71.14 -41.25 11.08
N ARG A 40 71.41 -40.85 9.83
CA ARG A 40 71.85 -41.74 8.75
C ARG A 40 73.24 -42.34 8.97
N GLU A 41 74.14 -41.62 9.64
CA GLU A 41 75.52 -42.07 9.91
C GLU A 41 75.58 -43.31 10.80
N GLN A 42 74.63 -43.46 11.73
CA GLN A 42 74.55 -44.62 12.63
C GLN A 42 73.40 -45.58 12.27
N GLN A 43 72.69 -45.34 11.17
CA GLN A 43 71.53 -46.15 10.74
C GLN A 43 70.44 -46.28 11.81
N VAL A 44 70.19 -45.21 12.58
CA VAL A 44 69.16 -45.18 13.64
C VAL A 44 68.16 -44.07 13.41
N ILE A 45 66.95 -44.22 13.96
CA ILE A 45 65.92 -43.18 13.98
C ILE A 45 65.72 -42.77 15.44
N TYR A 46 65.94 -41.49 15.74
CA TYR A 46 65.55 -40.92 17.03
C TYR A 46 64.10 -40.48 16.94
N ALA A 47 63.26 -41.03 17.81
CA ALA A 47 61.84 -40.67 17.88
C ALA A 47 61.46 -40.27 19.31
N ALA A 48 60.80 -39.12 19.42
CA ALA A 48 60.19 -38.66 20.67
C ALA A 48 58.67 -38.67 20.51
N GLY A 49 57.98 -39.35 21.43
CA GLY A 49 56.52 -39.39 21.50
C GLY A 49 56.02 -38.46 22.60
N ARG A 50 55.12 -37.53 22.28
CA ARG A 50 54.41 -36.72 23.27
C ARG A 50 52.98 -37.24 23.39
N ASP A 51 52.54 -37.52 24.61
CA ASP A 51 51.13 -37.81 24.89
C ASP A 51 50.29 -36.57 24.59
N ILE A 52 49.38 -36.70 23.63
CA ILE A 52 48.42 -35.67 23.20
C ILE A 52 46.98 -36.14 23.44
N THR A 53 46.78 -37.16 24.28
CA THR A 53 45.46 -37.73 24.57
C THR A 53 44.51 -36.69 25.12
N GLU A 54 44.95 -35.83 26.04
CA GLU A 54 44.15 -34.73 26.59
C GLU A 54 43.77 -33.70 25.51
N ARG A 55 44.71 -33.35 24.61
CA ARG A 55 44.44 -32.43 23.49
C ARG A 55 43.41 -33.02 22.54
N LYS A 56 43.53 -34.30 22.17
CA LYS A 56 42.56 -35.00 21.31
C LYS A 56 41.20 -35.09 21.97
N ALA A 57 41.15 -35.41 23.27
CA ALA A 57 39.91 -35.42 24.02
C ALA A 57 39.25 -34.02 24.06
N ALA A 58 40.03 -32.95 24.20
CA ALA A 58 39.53 -31.57 24.16
C ALA A 58 39.02 -31.17 22.77
N GLU A 59 39.74 -31.54 21.69
CA GLU A 59 39.33 -31.33 20.30
C GLU A 59 38.01 -32.07 19.99
N ASP A 60 37.90 -33.34 20.39
CA ASP A 60 36.69 -34.15 20.22
C ASP A 60 35.50 -33.57 21.02
N THR A 61 35.76 -33.15 22.27
CA THR A 61 34.75 -32.50 23.12
C THR A 61 34.26 -31.20 22.48
N LYS A 62 35.18 -30.36 21.99
CA LYS A 62 34.83 -29.11 21.29
C LYS A 62 34.03 -29.39 20.02
N ALA A 63 34.44 -30.36 19.20
CA ALA A 63 33.72 -30.74 17.99
C ALA A 63 32.32 -31.30 18.29
N ARG A 64 32.13 -31.95 19.43
CA ARG A 64 30.82 -32.39 19.90
C ARG A 64 29.96 -31.20 20.34
N LEU A 65 30.49 -30.29 21.16
CA LEU A 65 29.77 -29.10 21.61
C LEU A 65 29.35 -28.19 20.45
N VAL A 66 30.21 -28.01 19.44
CA VAL A 66 29.87 -27.24 18.23
C VAL A 66 28.70 -27.88 17.49
N ARG A 67 28.71 -29.21 17.31
CA ARG A 67 27.60 -29.93 16.67
C ARG A 67 26.30 -29.86 17.48
N GLU A 68 26.39 -29.98 18.80
CA GLU A 68 25.23 -29.84 19.70
C GLU A 68 24.66 -28.41 19.62
N LEU A 69 25.52 -27.39 19.60
CA LEU A 69 25.12 -25.99 19.46
C LEU A 69 24.49 -25.71 18.09
N GLU A 70 25.07 -26.20 17.00
CA GLU A 70 24.52 -26.07 15.64
C GLU A 70 23.16 -26.76 15.52
N SER A 71 23.01 -27.96 16.10
CA SER A 71 21.73 -28.68 16.14
C SER A 71 20.69 -27.91 16.95
N ALA A 72 21.06 -27.40 18.13
CA ALA A 72 20.16 -26.60 18.97
C ALA A 72 19.75 -25.29 18.27
N LYS A 73 20.70 -24.63 17.58
CA LYS A 73 20.42 -23.43 16.78
C LYS A 73 19.44 -23.72 15.64
N ARG A 74 19.66 -24.79 14.86
CA ARG A 74 18.73 -25.19 13.79
C ARG A 74 17.34 -25.50 14.33
N GLN A 75 17.25 -26.23 15.43
CA GLN A 75 15.96 -26.50 16.07
C GLN A 75 15.24 -25.22 16.50
N ALA A 76 15.97 -24.23 17.03
CA ALA A 76 15.41 -22.93 17.38
C ALA A 76 14.95 -22.14 16.14
N GLU A 77 15.75 -22.12 15.07
CA GLU A 77 15.40 -21.45 13.80
C GLU A 77 14.18 -22.09 13.12
N ASP A 78 14.13 -23.42 13.06
CA ASP A 78 13.00 -24.18 12.52
C ASP A 78 11.72 -23.94 13.33
N ALA A 79 11.83 -23.90 14.67
CA ALA A 79 10.71 -23.58 15.55
C ALA A 79 10.18 -22.16 15.32
N THR A 80 11.07 -21.17 15.16
CA THR A 80 10.68 -19.80 14.82
C THR A 80 10.02 -19.72 13.45
N ALA A 81 10.57 -20.39 12.43
CA ALA A 81 9.98 -20.42 11.09
C ALA A 81 8.58 -21.06 11.10
N ALA A 82 8.41 -22.18 11.82
CA ALA A 82 7.12 -22.83 12.00
C ALA A 82 6.11 -21.94 12.73
N LYS A 83 6.53 -21.23 13.79
CA LYS A 83 5.70 -20.24 14.51
C LYS A 83 5.24 -19.12 13.58
N SER A 84 6.12 -18.58 12.73
CA SER A 84 5.76 -17.53 11.77
C SER A 84 4.81 -18.04 10.69
N ALA A 85 5.02 -19.25 10.15
CA ALA A 85 4.14 -19.86 9.16
C ALA A 85 2.75 -20.16 9.74
N PHE A 86 2.69 -20.67 10.96
CA PHE A 86 1.44 -20.90 11.68
C PHE A 86 0.64 -19.61 11.87
N LEU A 87 1.30 -18.52 12.30
CA LEU A 87 0.64 -17.22 12.49
C LEU A 87 0.16 -16.63 11.16
N ALA A 88 0.93 -16.76 10.07
CA ALA A 88 0.52 -16.33 8.74
C ALA A 88 -0.75 -17.05 8.26
N ASN A 89 -0.81 -18.37 8.43
CA ASN A 89 -1.97 -19.18 8.06
C ASN A 89 -3.18 -18.86 8.95
N MET A 90 -2.99 -18.79 10.28
CA MET A 90 -4.04 -18.41 11.22
C MET A 90 -4.62 -17.04 10.95
N SER A 91 -3.81 -16.07 10.56
CA SER A 91 -4.33 -14.75 10.18
C SER A 91 -5.25 -14.83 8.97
N HIS A 92 -4.92 -15.63 7.95
CA HIS A 92 -5.82 -15.84 6.81
C HIS A 92 -7.13 -16.53 7.22
N GLU A 93 -7.06 -17.52 8.11
CA GLU A 93 -8.25 -18.23 8.61
C GLU A 93 -9.11 -17.40 9.57
N ILE A 94 -8.52 -16.46 10.32
CA ILE A 94 -9.25 -15.53 11.19
C ILE A 94 -9.81 -14.35 10.37
N ARG A 95 -9.06 -13.84 9.39
CA ARG A 95 -9.45 -12.69 8.56
C ARG A 95 -10.70 -12.98 7.73
N THR A 96 -10.82 -14.19 7.19
CA THR A 96 -11.94 -14.59 6.33
C THR A 96 -13.31 -14.49 7.04
N PRO A 97 -13.55 -15.11 8.21
CA PRO A 97 -14.82 -14.96 8.94
C PRO A 97 -15.03 -13.55 9.48
N LEU A 98 -13.97 -12.83 9.87
CA LEU A 98 -14.07 -11.43 10.33
C LEU A 98 -14.51 -10.47 9.22
N ASN A 99 -13.95 -10.62 8.02
CA ASN A 99 -14.36 -9.85 6.84
C ASN A 99 -15.81 -10.13 6.47
N ALA A 100 -16.26 -11.38 6.58
CA ALA A 100 -17.66 -11.74 6.38
C ALA A 100 -18.58 -11.07 7.43
N ILE A 101 -18.20 -11.08 8.72
CA ILE A 101 -18.95 -10.39 9.78
C ILE A 101 -19.03 -8.88 9.52
N MET A 102 -17.91 -8.23 9.17
CA MET A 102 -17.90 -6.79 8.84
C MET A 102 -18.74 -6.49 7.58
N GLY A 103 -18.57 -7.28 6.52
CA GLY A 103 -19.31 -7.12 5.27
C GLY A 103 -20.82 -7.25 5.46
N MET A 104 -21.26 -8.29 6.17
CA MET A 104 -22.68 -8.49 6.49
C MET A 104 -23.23 -7.38 7.40
N THR A 105 -22.43 -6.91 8.35
CA THR A 105 -22.81 -5.82 9.24
C THR A 105 -22.92 -4.48 8.49
N ALA A 106 -22.00 -4.19 7.58
CA ALA A 106 -22.03 -3.00 6.72
C ALA A 106 -23.23 -3.02 5.76
N LEU A 107 -23.51 -4.18 5.14
CA LEU A 107 -24.71 -4.35 4.30
C LEU A 107 -25.99 -4.14 5.11
N ALA A 108 -26.05 -4.62 6.35
CA ALA A 108 -27.19 -4.39 7.23
C ALA A 108 -27.34 -2.90 7.61
N LEU A 109 -26.23 -2.20 7.89
CA LEU A 109 -26.20 -0.76 8.20
C LEU A 109 -26.73 0.12 7.05
N ASP A 110 -26.62 -0.34 5.80
CA ASP A 110 -27.14 0.32 4.60
C ASP A 110 -28.65 0.05 4.33
N THR A 111 -29.32 -0.74 5.19
CA THR A 111 -30.77 -0.99 5.10
C THR A 111 -31.60 -0.04 5.99
N ARG A 112 -32.94 -0.18 5.97
CA ARG A 112 -33.82 0.55 6.89
C ARG A 112 -33.75 -0.09 8.27
N LEU A 113 -33.12 0.60 9.22
CA LEU A 113 -32.94 0.16 10.60
C LEU A 113 -33.54 1.17 11.58
N SER A 114 -33.95 0.71 12.76
CA SER A 114 -34.21 1.60 13.89
C SER A 114 -32.90 2.20 14.42
N ALA A 115 -32.98 3.31 15.17
CA ALA A 115 -31.81 3.95 15.78
C ALA A 115 -31.04 2.98 16.71
N GLU A 116 -31.77 2.11 17.41
CA GLU A 116 -31.20 1.09 18.31
C GLU A 116 -30.47 -0.01 17.51
N GLN A 117 -31.08 -0.54 16.45
CA GLN A 117 -30.45 -1.54 15.57
C GLN A 117 -29.20 -1.01 14.86
N LYS A 118 -29.22 0.26 14.43
CA LYS A 118 -28.06 0.92 13.84
C LYS A 118 -26.91 1.02 14.83
N THR A 119 -27.22 1.28 16.11
CA THR A 119 -26.21 1.35 17.18
C THR A 119 -25.60 -0.03 17.45
N TYR A 120 -26.41 -1.10 17.49
CA TYR A 120 -25.91 -2.47 17.67
C TYR A 120 -25.00 -2.91 16.52
N LEU A 121 -25.42 -2.70 15.28
CA LEU A 121 -24.62 -3.07 14.11
C LEU A 121 -23.36 -2.21 13.97
N ALA A 122 -23.41 -0.90 14.28
CA ALA A 122 -22.21 -0.08 14.33
C ALA A 122 -21.20 -0.58 15.36
N THR A 123 -21.69 -1.06 16.52
CA THR A 123 -20.86 -1.63 17.58
C THR A 123 -20.22 -2.96 17.14
N VAL A 124 -20.97 -3.85 16.49
CA VAL A 124 -20.44 -5.10 15.92
C VAL A 124 -19.37 -4.80 14.87
N ASN A 125 -19.62 -3.85 13.96
CA ASN A 125 -18.68 -3.51 12.89
C ASN A 125 -17.38 -2.91 13.45
N SER A 126 -17.49 -2.01 14.43
CA SER A 126 -16.33 -1.44 15.13
C SER A 126 -15.52 -2.51 15.88
N SER A 127 -16.19 -3.51 16.47
CA SER A 127 -15.54 -4.58 17.23
C SER A 127 -14.80 -5.55 16.30
N ALA A 128 -15.41 -5.90 15.18
CA ALA A 128 -14.79 -6.73 14.14
C ALA A 128 -13.59 -6.02 13.48
N ALA A 129 -13.71 -4.72 13.17
CA ALA A 129 -12.59 -3.93 12.67
C ALA A 129 -11.43 -3.88 13.67
N SER A 130 -11.74 -3.66 14.96
CA SER A 130 -10.73 -3.66 16.03
C SER A 130 -10.01 -5.01 16.10
N LEU A 131 -10.74 -6.14 16.07
CA LEU A 131 -10.15 -7.47 16.14
C LEU A 131 -9.24 -7.77 14.94
N LEU A 132 -9.56 -7.24 13.75
CA LEU A 132 -8.73 -7.40 12.56
C LEU A 132 -7.43 -6.58 12.65
N GLU A 133 -7.48 -5.38 13.26
CA GLU A 133 -6.26 -4.64 13.62
C GLU A 133 -5.38 -5.46 14.59
N ILE A 134 -5.98 -6.11 15.60
CA ILE A 134 -5.23 -6.99 16.53
C ILE A 134 -4.50 -8.11 15.79
N VAL A 135 -5.19 -8.77 14.87
CA VAL A 135 -4.61 -9.88 14.09
C VAL A 135 -3.45 -9.39 13.22
N ASN A 136 -3.59 -8.21 12.60
CA ASN A 136 -2.53 -7.62 11.80
C ASN A 136 -1.32 -7.20 12.65
N ASP A 137 -1.55 -6.62 13.84
CA ASP A 137 -0.48 -6.29 14.79
C ASP A 137 0.32 -7.54 15.20
N VAL A 138 -0.36 -8.65 15.48
CA VAL A 138 0.29 -9.93 15.83
C VAL A 138 1.14 -10.47 14.67
N LEU A 139 0.67 -10.32 13.43
CA LEU A 139 1.43 -10.71 12.25
C LEU A 139 2.66 -9.82 12.03
N ASP A 140 2.50 -8.51 12.11
CA ASP A 140 3.61 -7.57 11.95
C ASP A 140 4.67 -7.83 13.03
N PHE A 141 4.26 -8.07 14.27
CA PHE A 141 5.16 -8.48 15.35
C PHE A 141 5.92 -9.78 15.04
N SER A 142 5.24 -10.80 14.50
CA SER A 142 5.86 -12.08 14.11
C SER A 142 6.89 -11.94 12.97
N LYS A 143 6.59 -11.11 11.96
CA LYS A 143 7.52 -10.81 10.86
C LYS A 143 8.76 -10.05 11.35
N ILE A 144 8.53 -9.14 12.29
CA ILE A 144 9.57 -8.36 12.97
C ILE A 144 10.50 -9.27 13.79
N GLU A 145 9.98 -10.19 14.61
CA GLU A 145 10.79 -11.15 15.40
C GLU A 145 11.67 -12.01 14.48
N ALA A 146 11.17 -12.36 13.29
CA ALA A 146 11.88 -13.18 12.33
C ALA A 146 12.93 -12.41 11.49
N ASN A 147 13.16 -11.11 11.73
CA ASN A 147 13.99 -10.22 10.89
C ASN A 147 13.64 -10.27 9.39
N ARG A 148 12.37 -10.50 9.05
CA ARG A 148 11.90 -10.58 7.65
C ARG A 148 11.22 -9.29 7.17
N LEU A 149 11.29 -8.22 7.95
CA LEU A 149 10.71 -6.92 7.59
C LEU A 149 11.81 -6.06 6.95
N GLU A 150 11.67 -5.79 5.65
CA GLU A 150 12.51 -4.84 4.91
C GLU A 150 11.73 -3.54 4.71
N LEU A 151 12.44 -2.40 4.74
CA LEU A 151 11.86 -1.08 4.47
C LEU A 151 11.88 -0.80 2.97
N ASP A 152 10.76 -0.35 2.44
CA ASP A 152 10.69 0.10 1.05
C ASP A 152 11.45 1.42 0.90
N ARG A 153 12.15 1.59 -0.23
CA ARG A 153 12.90 2.82 -0.54
C ARG A 153 12.21 3.57 -1.67
N GLU A 154 11.49 4.62 -1.32
CA GLU A 154 10.77 5.47 -2.26
C GLU A 154 10.99 6.96 -1.97
N ASP A 155 10.96 7.79 -3.00
CA ASP A 155 10.91 9.25 -2.84
C ASP A 155 9.54 9.63 -2.27
N PHE A 156 9.50 10.37 -1.17
CA PHE A 156 8.26 10.84 -0.57
C PHE A 156 8.36 12.26 -0.02
N ASP A 157 7.22 12.95 0.02
CA ASP A 157 7.08 14.25 0.67
C ASP A 157 6.74 14.05 2.16
N LEU A 158 7.63 14.51 3.03
CA LEU A 158 7.46 14.36 4.48
C LEU A 158 6.30 15.21 5.01
N ARG A 159 6.12 16.43 4.51
CA ARG A 159 5.09 17.37 4.98
C ARG A 159 3.70 16.84 4.64
N GLU A 160 3.54 16.26 3.44
CA GLU A 160 2.30 15.57 3.06
C GLU A 160 2.07 14.30 3.88
N THR A 161 3.10 13.48 4.08
CA THR A 161 2.97 12.23 4.85
C THR A 161 2.53 12.49 6.29
N VAL A 162 3.14 13.49 6.94
CA VAL A 162 2.76 13.94 8.28
C VAL A 162 1.35 14.53 8.31
N GLY A 163 1.02 15.39 7.33
CA GLY A 163 -0.30 16.01 7.23
C GLY A 163 -1.42 15.00 7.01
N ASP A 164 -1.20 14.00 6.16
CA ASP A 164 -2.16 12.93 5.96
C ASP A 164 -2.39 12.11 7.22
N ALA A 165 -1.32 11.72 7.92
CA ALA A 165 -1.43 10.94 9.16
C ALA A 165 -2.25 11.68 10.22
N ALA A 166 -2.03 12.99 10.37
CA ALA A 166 -2.81 13.83 11.27
C ALA A 166 -4.29 13.94 10.83
N ASN A 167 -4.55 14.09 9.53
CA ASN A 167 -5.92 14.19 9.00
C ASN A 167 -6.76 12.93 9.21
N VAL A 168 -6.16 11.74 9.19
CA VAL A 168 -6.89 10.49 9.52
C VAL A 168 -7.47 10.52 10.93
N LEU A 169 -6.77 11.15 11.88
CA LEU A 169 -7.17 11.19 13.29
C LEU A 169 -7.96 12.45 13.67
N ALA A 170 -8.06 13.43 12.76
CA ALA A 170 -8.72 14.71 12.99
C ALA A 170 -10.19 14.56 13.41
N LEU A 171 -10.94 13.62 12.79
CA LEU A 171 -12.34 13.36 13.16
C LEU A 171 -12.47 12.87 14.60
N ARG A 172 -11.65 11.88 14.99
CA ARG A 172 -11.67 11.31 16.35
C ARG A 172 -11.25 12.33 17.41
N ALA A 173 -10.30 13.20 17.09
CA ALA A 173 -9.89 14.29 17.97
C ALA A 173 -11.02 15.30 18.15
N SER A 174 -11.67 15.71 17.04
CA SER A 174 -12.79 16.66 17.05
C SER A 174 -14.02 16.12 17.81
N GLU A 175 -14.35 14.83 17.68
CA GLU A 175 -15.44 14.20 18.46
C GLU A 175 -15.21 14.28 19.98
N LYS A 176 -13.95 14.34 20.41
CA LYS A 176 -13.55 14.51 21.81
C LYS A 176 -13.28 15.97 22.21
N ALA A 177 -13.50 16.93 21.30
CA ALA A 177 -13.09 18.32 21.50
C ALA A 177 -11.61 18.46 21.89
N VAL A 178 -10.75 17.62 21.30
CA VAL A 178 -9.30 17.70 21.41
C VAL A 178 -8.76 18.39 20.17
N GLU A 179 -7.97 19.45 20.36
CA GLU A 179 -7.31 20.16 19.26
C GLU A 179 -6.11 19.34 18.76
N LEU A 180 -6.11 18.97 17.48
CA LEU A 180 -5.02 18.25 16.85
C LEU A 180 -4.28 19.19 15.90
N ALA A 181 -2.99 19.40 16.15
CA ALA A 181 -2.14 20.26 15.34
C ALA A 181 -0.79 19.61 15.02
N TYR A 182 -0.13 20.06 13.96
CA TYR A 182 1.22 19.61 13.64
C TYR A 182 2.10 20.72 13.07
N GLU A 183 3.42 20.57 13.25
CA GLU A 183 4.43 21.54 12.83
C GLU A 183 5.67 20.83 12.28
N VAL A 184 6.01 21.09 11.01
CA VAL A 184 7.27 20.65 10.40
C VAL A 184 8.17 21.87 10.20
N THR A 185 9.31 21.90 10.90
CA THR A 185 10.21 23.06 10.89
C THR A 185 10.86 23.30 9.51
N PRO A 186 11.24 24.55 9.17
CA PRO A 186 11.84 24.87 7.86
C PRO A 186 13.19 24.18 7.59
N SER A 187 13.90 23.75 8.63
CA SER A 187 15.17 23.02 8.51
C SER A 187 15.03 21.61 7.94
N VAL A 188 13.81 21.08 7.91
CA VAL A 188 13.50 19.73 7.44
C VAL A 188 13.33 19.72 5.92
N PRO A 189 14.04 18.83 5.18
CA PRO A 189 13.88 18.69 3.74
C PRO A 189 12.46 18.26 3.36
N GLU A 190 12.00 18.72 2.20
CA GLU A 190 10.66 18.40 1.69
C GLU A 190 10.59 16.98 1.11
N LEU A 191 11.56 16.62 0.26
CA LEU A 191 11.66 15.31 -0.39
C LEU A 191 12.76 14.45 0.26
N LEU A 192 12.38 13.26 0.71
CA LEU A 192 13.23 12.27 1.35
C LEU A 192 13.07 10.91 0.67
N ILE A 193 14.06 10.04 0.83
CA ILE A 193 14.02 8.65 0.39
C ILE A 193 13.88 7.76 1.63
N GLY A 194 12.85 6.91 1.64
CA GLY A 194 12.57 5.95 2.72
C GLY A 194 11.17 5.34 2.57
N ASP A 195 10.69 4.71 3.64
CA ASP A 195 9.38 4.03 3.65
C ASP A 195 8.31 4.94 4.26
N ALA A 196 7.54 5.62 3.40
CA ALA A 196 6.50 6.55 3.84
C ALA A 196 5.33 5.83 4.54
N GLY A 197 5.02 4.61 4.12
CA GLY A 197 3.97 3.78 4.69
C GLY A 197 4.26 3.39 6.13
N ARG A 198 5.48 2.93 6.41
CA ARG A 198 5.92 2.58 7.77
C ARG A 198 6.06 3.80 8.65
N LEU A 199 6.52 4.94 8.12
CA LEU A 199 6.55 6.18 8.88
C LEU A 199 5.12 6.61 9.27
N ARG A 200 4.18 6.52 8.33
CA ARG A 200 2.77 6.79 8.58
C ARG A 200 2.19 5.84 9.63
N GLN A 201 2.56 4.56 9.63
CA GLN A 201 2.16 3.59 10.64
C GLN A 201 2.66 3.99 12.04
N VAL A 202 3.93 4.37 12.17
CA VAL A 202 4.51 4.91 13.42
C VAL A 202 3.73 6.13 13.90
N LEU A 203 3.48 7.10 13.00
CA LEU A 203 2.76 8.33 13.32
C LEU A 203 1.31 8.06 13.77
N LEU A 204 0.56 7.23 13.05
CA LEU A 204 -0.83 6.90 13.38
C LEU A 204 -0.95 6.22 14.74
N ASN A 205 0.04 5.40 15.11
CA ASN A 205 0.06 4.72 16.40
C ASN A 205 0.30 5.70 17.55
N VAL A 206 1.34 6.52 17.43
CA VAL A 206 1.71 7.49 18.49
C VAL A 206 0.64 8.58 18.61
N LEU A 207 0.21 9.19 17.50
CA LEU A 207 -0.89 10.17 17.49
C LEU A 207 -2.21 9.55 17.95
N GLY A 208 -2.49 8.32 17.54
CA GLY A 208 -3.70 7.59 17.93
C GLY A 208 -3.77 7.39 19.43
N ASN A 209 -2.65 7.02 20.06
CA ASN A 209 -2.55 6.91 21.51
C ASN A 209 -2.73 8.28 22.19
N ALA A 210 -2.09 9.34 21.69
CA ALA A 210 -2.24 10.69 22.24
C ALA A 210 -3.71 11.16 22.22
N VAL A 211 -4.41 11.03 21.08
CA VAL A 211 -5.85 11.37 20.95
C VAL A 211 -6.74 10.44 21.79
N LYS A 212 -6.34 9.19 21.96
CA LYS A 212 -7.08 8.22 22.76
C LYS A 212 -7.08 8.57 24.25
N PHE A 213 -5.91 8.94 24.80
CA PHE A 213 -5.72 9.19 26.24
C PHE A 213 -5.87 10.66 26.65
N THR A 214 -6.10 11.56 25.70
CA THR A 214 -6.49 12.95 25.95
C THR A 214 -8.01 13.07 25.96
N ALA A 215 -8.57 13.54 27.08
CA ALA A 215 -10.01 13.75 27.21
C ALA A 215 -10.46 15.14 26.76
N HIS A 216 -9.62 16.15 26.99
CA HIS A 216 -9.79 17.54 26.60
C HIS A 216 -8.40 18.18 26.50
N GLY A 217 -8.27 19.25 25.70
CA GLY A 217 -7.01 19.96 25.50
C GLY A 217 -6.45 19.75 24.10
N GLU A 218 -5.15 19.51 23.96
CA GLU A 218 -4.49 19.47 22.65
C GLU A 218 -3.49 18.31 22.49
N VAL A 219 -3.29 17.93 21.23
CA VAL A 219 -2.27 16.99 20.76
C VAL A 219 -1.48 17.67 19.65
N VAL A 220 -0.16 17.76 19.81
CA VAL A 220 0.73 18.48 18.91
C VAL A 220 1.85 17.58 18.42
N LEU A 221 1.94 17.38 17.11
CA LEU A 221 3.08 16.72 16.46
C LEU A 221 4.09 17.75 15.95
N ARG A 222 5.34 17.65 16.37
CA ARG A 222 6.44 18.47 15.87
C ARG A 222 7.50 17.63 15.20
N VAL A 223 8.01 18.12 14.08
CA VAL A 223 9.14 17.50 13.35
C VAL A 223 10.28 18.50 13.19
N THR A 224 11.43 18.13 13.74
CA THR A 224 12.69 18.89 13.71
C THR A 224 13.79 18.07 13.06
N ARG A 225 14.82 18.76 12.56
CA ARG A 225 16.03 18.13 12.05
C ARG A 225 17.09 18.16 13.16
N GLU A 226 17.69 17.01 13.49
CA GLU A 226 18.77 16.93 14.51
C GLU A 226 20.15 17.14 13.89
N ASP A 227 20.41 16.57 12.71
CA ASP A 227 21.76 16.55 12.12
C ASP A 227 21.96 17.52 10.95
N ALA A 228 23.16 18.09 10.83
CA ALA A 228 23.58 18.97 9.73
C ALA A 228 24.17 18.23 8.50
N GLY A 229 24.20 16.89 8.51
CA GLY A 229 24.79 16.06 7.44
C GLY A 229 24.22 16.32 6.04
N SER A 230 25.03 16.13 4.99
CA SER A 230 24.67 16.47 3.61
C SER A 230 23.76 15.45 2.93
N GLU A 231 23.98 14.15 3.14
CA GLU A 231 23.27 13.08 2.42
C GLU A 231 22.20 12.35 3.23
N ARG A 232 22.47 12.07 4.52
CA ARG A 232 21.51 11.48 5.45
C ARG A 232 21.03 12.51 6.46
N VAL A 233 19.73 12.48 6.72
CA VAL A 233 19.05 13.44 7.59
C VAL A 233 18.33 12.69 8.68
N ARG A 234 18.77 12.93 9.92
CA ARG A 234 18.07 12.50 11.11
C ARG A 234 16.98 13.50 11.48
N LEU A 235 15.76 12.99 11.57
CA LEU A 235 14.59 13.75 11.98
C LEU A 235 14.16 13.32 13.37
N HIS A 236 13.75 14.29 14.17
CA HIS A 236 13.16 14.09 15.48
C HIS A 236 11.69 14.46 15.44
N PHE A 237 10.86 13.51 15.79
CA PHE A 237 9.42 13.61 15.88
C PHE A 237 9.03 13.64 17.35
N THR A 238 8.20 14.60 17.72
CA THR A 238 7.70 14.79 19.08
C THR A 238 6.18 14.89 19.04
N VAL A 239 5.48 13.99 19.71
CA VAL A 239 4.02 14.01 19.87
C VAL A 239 3.72 14.31 21.33
N SER A 240 3.28 15.53 21.60
CA SER A 240 2.89 15.99 22.94
C SER A 240 1.37 15.98 23.08
N ASP A 241 0.89 15.46 24.20
CA ASP A 241 -0.52 15.43 24.57
C ASP A 241 -0.73 16.05 25.96
N THR A 242 -1.92 16.59 26.21
CA THR A 242 -2.32 17.12 27.53
C THR A 242 -3.19 16.13 28.31
N GLY A 243 -3.01 14.83 28.07
CA GLY A 243 -3.83 13.76 28.62
C GLY A 243 -3.50 13.40 30.07
N ILE A 244 -3.90 12.18 30.46
CA ILE A 244 -3.76 11.67 31.84
C ILE A 244 -2.31 11.49 32.30
N GLY A 245 -1.34 11.45 31.38
CA GLY A 245 0.05 11.11 31.67
C GLY A 245 0.26 9.65 32.06
N ILE A 246 1.52 9.26 32.24
CA ILE A 246 1.97 7.89 32.51
C ILE A 246 2.78 7.92 33.82
N PRO A 247 2.48 7.04 34.80
CA PRO A 247 3.27 6.90 36.02
C PRO A 247 4.72 6.49 35.72
N GLU A 248 5.69 7.01 36.49
CA GLU A 248 7.13 6.80 36.28
C GLU A 248 7.51 5.30 36.27
N GLU A 249 6.93 4.51 37.18
CA GLU A 249 7.11 3.07 37.29
C GLU A 249 6.67 2.30 36.02
N LYS A 250 5.80 2.88 35.19
CA LYS A 250 5.28 2.25 33.96
C LYS A 250 6.05 2.67 32.70
N LEU A 251 6.86 3.73 32.75
CA LEU A 251 7.56 4.30 31.58
C LEU A 251 8.53 3.30 30.91
N ALA A 252 9.19 2.45 31.69
CA ALA A 252 10.08 1.43 31.13
C ALA A 252 9.32 0.34 30.37
N HIS A 253 8.08 0.05 30.80
CA HIS A 253 7.30 -1.08 30.35
C HIS A 253 6.29 -0.74 29.24
N VAL A 254 6.03 0.55 28.94
CA VAL A 254 5.05 0.93 27.91
C VAL A 254 5.43 0.48 26.49
N PHE A 255 6.70 0.13 26.25
CA PHE A 255 7.19 -0.38 24.97
C PHE A 255 7.30 -1.91 24.90
N GLU A 256 7.02 -2.62 26.00
CA GLU A 256 7.05 -4.08 26.03
C GLU A 256 5.79 -4.66 25.38
N ALA A 257 5.96 -5.73 24.62
CA ALA A 257 4.84 -6.40 23.97
C ALA A 257 3.85 -6.94 25.01
N PHE A 258 2.55 -6.73 24.77
CA PHE A 258 1.44 -7.17 25.63
C PHE A 258 1.36 -6.50 27.01
N MET A 259 2.23 -5.53 27.32
CA MET A 259 2.13 -4.74 28.55
C MET A 259 1.10 -3.63 28.40
N GLN A 260 0.19 -3.53 29.37
CA GLN A 260 -0.83 -2.49 29.44
C GLN A 260 -0.80 -1.83 30.81
N ALA A 261 -0.92 -0.49 30.84
CA ALA A 261 -0.70 0.28 32.04
C ALA A 261 -1.67 -0.07 33.19
N ASP A 262 -2.93 -0.46 32.97
CA ASP A 262 -3.85 -0.87 34.05
C ASP A 262 -4.98 -1.80 33.56
N ASN A 263 -5.20 -2.91 34.29
CA ASN A 263 -6.29 -3.87 34.07
C ASN A 263 -7.71 -3.32 34.36
N SER A 264 -7.84 -2.12 34.95
CA SER A 264 -9.14 -1.49 35.27
C SER A 264 -9.59 -0.48 34.20
N THR A 265 -8.65 0.18 33.51
CA THR A 265 -8.91 1.12 32.40
C THR A 265 -9.14 0.45 31.05
N THR A 266 -8.84 -0.85 30.94
CA THR A 266 -9.01 -1.68 29.72
C THR A 266 -10.45 -1.72 29.21
N ARG A 267 -11.45 -1.69 30.09
CA ARG A 267 -12.86 -1.68 29.68
C ARG A 267 -13.33 -0.38 29.02
N ARG A 268 -12.59 0.73 29.19
CA ARG A 268 -13.01 2.05 28.70
C ARG A 268 -12.26 2.50 27.44
N TYR A 269 -11.06 1.98 27.17
CA TYR A 269 -10.19 2.50 26.12
C TYR A 269 -9.63 1.49 25.10
N GLY A 270 -9.68 0.16 25.32
CA GLY A 270 -9.42 -0.90 24.30
C GLY A 270 -8.04 -0.91 23.59
N GLY A 271 -7.34 -2.04 23.50
CA GLY A 271 -6.11 -2.15 22.69
C GLY A 271 -5.36 -3.47 22.91
N THR A 272 -4.40 -3.78 22.04
CA THR A 272 -3.60 -5.01 22.06
C THR A 272 -2.39 -4.96 22.99
N GLY A 273 -1.90 -3.75 23.29
CA GLY A 273 -0.57 -3.58 23.90
C GLY A 273 0.59 -3.91 22.95
N LEU A 274 0.33 -4.12 21.65
CA LEU A 274 1.36 -4.39 20.64
C LEU A 274 1.79 -3.13 19.89
N GLY A 275 0.94 -2.11 19.83
CA GLY A 275 1.19 -0.92 19.02
C GLY A 275 2.54 -0.25 19.29
N LEU A 276 2.84 0.09 20.54
CA LEU A 276 4.11 0.74 20.88
C LEU A 276 5.33 -0.17 20.71
N ALA A 277 5.17 -1.49 20.90
CA ALA A 277 6.23 -2.46 20.67
C ALA A 277 6.58 -2.58 19.17
N ILE A 278 5.57 -2.62 18.30
CA ILE A 278 5.75 -2.59 16.83
C ILE A 278 6.38 -1.26 16.41
N THR A 279 5.87 -0.15 16.95
CA THR A 279 6.38 1.21 16.70
C THR A 279 7.87 1.30 17.03
N ARG A 280 8.30 0.77 18.19
CA ARG A 280 9.71 0.75 18.60
C ARG A 280 10.58 0.03 17.57
N ARG A 281 10.16 -1.15 17.10
CA ARG A 281 10.96 -1.88 16.11
C ARG A 281 10.99 -1.18 14.75
N LEU A 282 9.88 -0.63 14.29
CA LEU A 282 9.86 0.12 13.02
C LEU A 282 10.82 1.31 13.08
N VAL A 283 10.86 2.02 14.22
CA VAL A 283 11.80 3.09 14.47
C VAL A 283 13.25 2.59 14.48
N GLU A 284 13.53 1.44 15.12
CA GLU A 284 14.86 0.81 15.10
C GLU A 284 15.30 0.43 13.67
N LEU A 285 14.40 -0.10 12.84
CA LEU A 285 14.67 -0.41 11.43
C LEU A 285 14.95 0.85 10.60
N MET A 286 14.38 2.00 10.98
CA MET A 286 14.69 3.32 10.42
C MET A 286 15.93 3.97 11.05
N ASN A 287 16.79 3.18 11.72
CA ASN A 287 17.99 3.63 12.43
C ASN A 287 17.72 4.73 13.47
N GLY A 288 16.57 4.65 14.11
CA GLY A 288 16.08 5.61 15.08
C GLY A 288 15.98 5.07 16.50
N ARG A 289 15.46 5.91 17.40
CA ARG A 289 15.15 5.57 18.80
C ARG A 289 13.77 6.13 19.16
N LEU A 290 12.97 5.37 19.91
CA LEU A 290 11.69 5.78 20.50
C LEU A 290 11.84 5.90 22.03
N TRP A 291 11.31 6.97 22.63
CA TRP A 291 11.24 7.18 24.09
C TRP A 291 10.04 8.06 24.46
N VAL A 292 9.77 8.21 25.76
CA VAL A 292 8.65 9.00 26.28
C VAL A 292 9.05 9.76 27.54
N GLU A 293 8.53 10.97 27.67
CA GLU A 293 8.58 11.81 28.85
C GLU A 293 7.14 12.08 29.29
N SER A 294 6.77 11.79 30.54
CA SER A 294 5.38 11.92 30.97
C SER A 294 5.26 12.22 32.46
N GLN A 295 4.20 12.95 32.82
CA GLN A 295 3.86 13.22 34.20
C GLN A 295 2.34 13.05 34.38
N VAL A 296 1.94 12.29 35.41
CA VAL A 296 0.53 12.05 35.74
C VAL A 296 -0.22 13.38 35.90
N GLY A 297 -1.32 13.52 35.17
CA GLY A 297 -2.19 14.70 35.15
C GLY A 297 -1.67 15.89 34.33
N ARG A 298 -0.50 15.80 33.71
CA ARG A 298 0.06 16.84 32.81
C ARG A 298 0.19 16.42 31.35
N GLY A 299 -0.03 15.15 31.06
CA GLY A 299 0.09 14.57 29.72
C GLY A 299 1.44 13.90 29.46
N SER A 300 1.66 13.50 28.22
CA SER A 300 2.87 12.80 27.79
C SER A 300 3.46 13.44 26.54
N THR A 301 4.77 13.26 26.37
CA THR A 301 5.48 13.59 25.15
C THR A 301 6.23 12.36 24.67
N PHE A 302 5.76 11.78 23.57
CA PHE A 302 6.44 10.69 22.89
C PHE A 302 7.42 11.26 21.87
N HIS A 303 8.63 10.73 21.88
CA HIS A 303 9.70 11.14 20.99
C HIS A 303 10.18 9.97 20.18
N PHE A 304 10.39 10.17 18.89
CA PHE A 304 11.20 9.23 18.11
C PHE A 304 12.09 9.92 17.10
N THR A 305 13.22 9.30 16.80
CA THR A 305 14.07 9.69 15.69
C THR A 305 13.91 8.72 14.52
N ALA A 306 14.14 9.19 13.31
CA ALA A 306 14.23 8.33 12.12
C ALA A 306 15.24 8.95 11.13
N GLU A 307 16.01 8.09 10.49
CA GLU A 307 17.03 8.49 9.51
C GLU A 307 16.53 8.26 8.09
N PHE A 308 16.63 9.30 7.26
CA PHE A 308 16.23 9.25 5.85
C PHE A 308 17.36 9.76 4.97
N GLU A 309 17.36 9.35 3.70
CA GLU A 309 18.25 9.91 2.69
C GLU A 309 17.60 11.12 2.02
N ARG A 310 18.39 12.11 1.64
CA ARG A 310 17.89 13.22 0.81
C ARG A 310 17.79 12.78 -0.64
N SER A 311 16.67 13.14 -1.29
CA SER A 311 16.56 12.94 -2.74
C SER A 311 17.55 13.86 -3.47
N SER A 312 18.42 13.29 -4.32
CA SER A 312 19.43 14.00 -5.12
C SER A 312 18.83 14.91 -6.20
N SER A 313 17.50 14.90 -6.35
CA SER A 313 16.74 15.81 -7.21
C SER A 313 16.52 17.21 -6.58
N SER A 314 16.97 17.41 -5.33
CA SER A 314 16.98 18.72 -4.66
C SER A 314 18.36 19.39 -4.84
N PRO A 315 18.48 20.52 -5.57
CA PRO A 315 19.75 21.21 -5.71
C PRO A 315 20.30 21.67 -4.35
N LEU A 316 21.63 21.67 -4.20
CA LEU A 316 22.34 22.46 -3.19
C LEU A 316 22.12 23.96 -3.48
N ALA A 317 20.96 24.49 -3.11
CA ALA A 317 20.69 25.92 -3.05
C ALA A 317 19.66 26.18 -1.94
N PRO A 318 19.77 27.28 -1.16
CA PRO A 318 18.73 27.68 -0.24
C PRO A 318 17.57 28.24 -1.07
N ALA A 319 16.65 27.38 -1.48
CA ALA A 319 15.39 27.80 -2.03
C ALA A 319 14.35 26.75 -1.70
N VAL A 320 13.57 27.04 -0.65
CA VAL A 320 12.11 26.89 -0.71
C VAL A 320 11.72 27.12 -2.17
N ALA A 321 10.99 26.23 -2.82
CA ALA A 321 10.36 26.57 -4.09
C ALA A 321 9.50 27.82 -3.82
N GLU A 322 10.07 29.00 -4.02
CA GLU A 322 9.49 30.27 -3.60
C GLU A 322 8.18 30.37 -4.38
N PRO A 323 7.02 30.36 -3.71
CA PRO A 323 5.76 30.49 -4.40
C PRO A 323 5.73 31.90 -4.96
N LYS A 324 6.11 32.05 -6.25
CA LYS A 324 6.19 33.34 -6.92
C LYS A 324 4.86 34.05 -6.74
N GLY A 325 4.88 35.17 -6.03
CA GLY A 325 3.76 36.09 -5.86
C GLY A 325 2.98 36.02 -4.54
N VAL A 326 3.36 35.19 -3.55
CA VAL A 326 2.77 35.30 -2.19
C VAL A 326 3.62 36.11 -1.20
N GLU A 327 4.83 36.50 -1.60
CA GLU A 327 5.76 37.22 -0.73
C GLU A 327 5.25 38.61 -0.36
N GLY A 328 5.44 39.00 0.90
CA GLY A 328 5.08 40.33 1.40
C GLY A 328 3.59 40.54 1.69
N LEU A 329 2.73 39.58 1.35
CA LEU A 329 1.30 39.62 1.70
C LEU A 329 1.11 39.81 3.20
N ARG A 330 0.12 40.59 3.57
CA ARG A 330 -0.24 40.83 4.97
C ARG A 330 -1.47 40.03 5.29
N VAL A 331 -1.29 39.01 6.13
CA VAL A 331 -2.36 38.09 6.50
C VAL A 331 -2.70 38.28 7.97
N LEU A 332 -3.97 38.50 8.29
CA LEU A 332 -4.45 38.50 9.66
C LEU A 332 -4.96 37.09 10.00
N VAL A 333 -4.36 36.45 11.00
CA VAL A 333 -4.78 35.14 11.51
C VAL A 333 -5.54 35.35 12.82
N VAL A 334 -6.77 34.84 12.89
CA VAL A 334 -7.66 34.92 14.05
C VAL A 334 -7.99 33.50 14.48
N ASP A 335 -7.51 33.08 15.65
CA ASP A 335 -7.75 31.76 16.22
C ASP A 335 -7.57 31.88 17.73
N ASP A 336 -8.44 31.30 18.55
CA ASP A 336 -8.38 31.39 20.01
C ASP A 336 -7.27 30.49 20.59
N ASN A 337 -6.91 29.42 19.88
CA ASN A 337 -5.83 28.52 20.25
C ASN A 337 -4.45 29.11 19.90
N SER A 338 -3.61 29.29 20.94
CA SER A 338 -2.27 29.85 20.80
C SER A 338 -1.30 28.98 19.98
N THR A 339 -1.46 27.67 20.02
CA THR A 339 -0.68 26.70 19.23
C THR A 339 -1.00 26.84 17.75
N ASN A 340 -2.29 26.89 17.39
CA ASN A 340 -2.73 27.10 16.00
C ASN A 340 -2.21 28.44 15.45
N ARG A 341 -2.34 29.54 16.21
CA ARG A 341 -1.79 30.86 15.83
C ARG A 341 -0.29 30.79 15.55
N ARG A 342 0.47 30.13 16.42
CA ARG A 342 1.94 30.00 16.29
C ARG A 342 2.31 29.17 15.06
N ILE A 343 1.63 28.06 14.82
CA ILE A 343 1.89 27.17 13.68
C ILE A 343 1.56 27.87 12.36
N LEU A 344 0.37 28.45 12.24
CA LEU A 344 -0.03 29.21 11.04
C LEU A 344 0.89 30.41 10.80
N GLY A 345 1.26 31.13 11.87
CA GLY A 345 2.22 32.23 11.78
C GLY A 345 3.57 31.78 11.22
N ARG A 346 4.10 30.63 11.67
CA ARG A 346 5.37 30.08 11.16
C ARG A 346 5.26 29.56 9.72
N MET A 347 4.17 28.90 9.36
CA MET A 347 3.91 28.45 7.98
C MET A 347 3.90 29.64 7.03
N LEU A 348 3.12 30.68 7.35
CA LEU A 348 3.05 31.91 6.55
C LEU A 348 4.40 32.61 6.46
N ALA A 349 5.10 32.79 7.59
CA ALA A 349 6.41 33.43 7.62
C ALA A 349 7.46 32.69 6.78
N SER A 350 7.35 31.35 6.66
CA SER A 350 8.26 30.55 5.83
C SER A 350 8.18 30.88 4.33
N TRP A 351 7.04 31.43 3.88
CA TRP A 351 6.84 31.95 2.52
C TRP A 351 7.03 33.46 2.40
N ARG A 352 7.68 34.10 3.40
CA ARG A 352 7.85 35.56 3.49
C ARG A 352 6.53 36.35 3.47
N VAL A 353 5.41 35.70 3.80
CA VAL A 353 4.15 36.37 4.15
C VAL A 353 4.36 37.05 5.51
N LYS A 354 3.68 38.19 5.73
CA LYS A 354 3.71 38.96 6.98
C LYS A 354 2.44 38.65 7.79
N PRO A 355 2.43 37.59 8.62
CA PRO A 355 1.29 37.28 9.47
C PRO A 355 1.19 38.26 10.63
N THR A 356 -0.03 38.68 10.96
CA THR A 356 -0.38 39.27 12.25
C THR A 356 -1.38 38.33 12.90
N THR A 357 -1.13 37.89 14.13
CA THR A 357 -1.98 36.90 14.82
C THR A 357 -2.73 37.57 15.97
N VAL A 358 -4.02 37.29 16.10
CA VAL A 358 -4.87 37.79 17.21
C VAL A 358 -5.73 36.66 17.77
N SER A 359 -6.12 36.75 19.03
CA SER A 359 -6.83 35.70 19.77
C SER A 359 -8.34 35.70 19.59
N ASP A 360 -8.92 36.81 19.13
CA ASP A 360 -10.37 37.01 19.20
C ASP A 360 -10.88 37.98 18.13
N ALA A 361 -12.19 37.90 17.87
CA ALA A 361 -12.87 38.70 16.86
C ALA A 361 -12.85 40.22 17.13
N PRO A 362 -13.05 40.72 18.36
CA PRO A 362 -12.92 42.16 18.66
C PRO A 362 -11.54 42.71 18.31
N SER A 363 -10.48 42.00 18.71
CA SER A 363 -9.09 42.35 18.40
C SER A 363 -8.83 42.32 16.89
N ALA A 364 -9.40 41.35 16.18
CA ALA A 364 -9.32 41.29 14.72
C ALA A 364 -9.93 42.53 14.04
N LEU A 365 -11.15 42.92 14.42
CA LEU A 365 -11.80 44.12 13.87
C LEU A 365 -11.03 45.41 14.20
N ALA A 366 -10.56 45.55 15.44
CA ALA A 366 -9.76 46.71 15.84
C ALA A 366 -8.47 46.80 15.00
N THR A 367 -7.80 45.67 14.78
CA THR A 367 -6.57 45.57 13.99
C THR A 367 -6.82 45.89 12.51
N LEU A 368 -7.88 45.35 11.90
CA LEU A 368 -8.27 45.65 10.52
C LEU A 368 -8.59 47.14 10.32
N ARG A 369 -9.30 47.74 11.27
CA ARG A 369 -9.66 49.17 11.23
C ARG A 369 -8.44 50.08 11.35
N ARG A 370 -7.53 49.79 12.29
CA ARG A 370 -6.27 50.54 12.46
C ARG A 370 -5.38 50.44 11.21
N ALA A 371 -5.22 49.24 10.67
CA ALA A 371 -4.46 48.99 9.44
C ALA A 371 -5.00 49.77 8.23
N THR A 372 -6.30 50.07 8.20
CA THR A 372 -6.90 50.91 7.16
C THR A 372 -6.54 52.38 7.32
N THR A 373 -6.45 52.88 8.55
CA THR A 373 -6.03 54.25 8.88
C THR A 373 -4.55 54.47 8.55
N ASP A 374 -3.70 53.48 8.81
CA ASP A 374 -2.25 53.55 8.63
C ASP A 374 -1.80 53.26 7.17
N ALA A 375 -2.72 53.25 6.20
CA ALA A 375 -2.50 52.86 4.80
C ALA A 375 -1.84 51.49 4.61
N GLN A 376 -2.07 50.59 5.57
CA GLN A 376 -1.33 49.36 5.79
C GLN A 376 -2.27 48.15 5.77
N ARG A 377 -3.11 48.06 4.74
CA ARG A 377 -4.21 47.09 4.66
C ARG A 377 -3.73 45.63 4.67
N PHE A 378 -4.58 44.76 5.19
CA PHE A 378 -4.41 43.31 5.09
C PHE A 378 -4.93 42.83 3.74
N ASP A 379 -4.23 41.87 3.15
CA ASP A 379 -4.58 41.25 1.87
C ASP A 379 -5.52 40.06 2.07
N LEU A 380 -5.56 39.48 3.28
CA LEU A 380 -6.35 38.31 3.62
C LEU A 380 -6.57 38.20 5.13
N VAL A 381 -7.74 37.71 5.52
CA VAL A 381 -8.04 37.24 6.88
C VAL A 381 -8.22 35.72 6.85
N ILE A 382 -7.53 35.02 7.74
CA ILE A 382 -7.75 33.60 8.04
C ILE A 382 -8.38 33.55 9.43
N SER A 383 -9.62 33.08 9.54
CA SER A 383 -10.35 33.05 10.81
C SER A 383 -10.75 31.64 11.16
N ASP A 384 -10.56 31.26 12.42
CA ASP A 384 -11.20 30.09 12.99
C ASP A 384 -12.72 30.26 13.02
N CYS A 385 -13.46 29.18 12.72
CA CYS A 385 -14.91 29.18 12.78
C CYS A 385 -15.42 29.06 14.22
N GLN A 386 -14.70 28.37 15.08
CA GLN A 386 -15.07 28.11 16.47
C GLN A 386 -14.20 28.95 17.39
N MET A 387 -14.73 30.08 17.84
CA MET A 387 -14.08 30.93 18.84
C MET A 387 -15.06 31.23 19.97
N PRO A 388 -14.58 31.40 21.22
CA PRO A 388 -15.40 31.86 22.33
C PRO A 388 -16.04 33.22 22.04
N ASP A 389 -17.24 33.44 22.59
CA ASP A 389 -18.05 34.66 22.50
C ASP A 389 -18.56 35.04 21.09
N VAL A 390 -17.64 35.23 20.13
CA VAL A 390 -17.94 35.63 18.76
C VAL A 390 -17.31 34.64 17.78
N ASP A 391 -18.16 33.83 17.14
CA ASP A 391 -17.73 32.83 16.16
C ASP A 391 -17.16 33.46 14.87
N GLY A 392 -16.35 32.69 14.13
CA GLY A 392 -15.70 33.18 12.91
C GLY A 392 -16.67 33.63 11.82
N PHE A 393 -17.85 33.00 11.75
CA PHE A 393 -18.89 33.40 10.81
C PHE A 393 -19.49 34.78 11.13
N THR A 394 -19.63 35.10 12.41
CA THR A 394 -20.09 36.41 12.89
C THR A 394 -19.03 37.46 12.61
N LEU A 395 -17.75 37.16 12.89
CA LEU A 395 -16.63 38.03 12.52
C LEU A 395 -16.61 38.30 11.01
N ALA A 396 -16.72 37.26 10.18
CA ALA A 396 -16.72 37.42 8.73
C ALA A 396 -17.88 38.31 8.24
N ARG A 397 -19.08 38.17 8.84
CA ARG A 397 -20.22 39.05 8.55
C ARG A 397 -19.94 40.50 8.95
N GLN A 398 -19.32 40.73 10.11
CA GLN A 398 -18.93 42.06 10.58
C GLN A 398 -17.88 42.69 9.66
N ILE A 399 -16.90 41.92 9.19
CA ILE A 399 -15.90 42.38 8.21
C ILE A 399 -16.57 42.76 6.90
N LYS A 400 -17.38 41.88 6.30
CA LYS A 400 -18.06 42.15 5.02
C LYS A 400 -19.07 43.31 5.12
N GLY A 401 -19.66 43.54 6.29
CA GLY A 401 -20.59 44.66 6.54
C GLY A 401 -19.92 46.02 6.77
N ASP A 402 -18.62 46.06 7.08
CA ASP A 402 -17.88 47.30 7.32
C ASP A 402 -17.32 47.87 6.01
N ARG A 403 -17.78 49.06 5.59
CA ARG A 403 -17.37 49.70 4.31
C ARG A 403 -15.85 49.95 4.22
N ARG A 404 -15.12 50.00 5.34
CA ARG A 404 -13.68 50.26 5.35
C ARG A 404 -12.85 49.01 5.05
N VAL A 405 -13.32 47.84 5.49
CA VAL A 405 -12.56 46.57 5.46
C VAL A 405 -13.26 45.44 4.70
N GLY A 406 -14.50 45.63 4.26
CA GLY A 406 -15.33 44.59 3.64
C GLY A 406 -14.89 44.07 2.29
N LYS A 407 -13.87 44.69 1.67
CA LYS A 407 -13.20 44.16 0.47
C LYS A 407 -12.12 43.12 0.78
N THR A 408 -11.74 42.95 2.05
CA THR A 408 -10.70 42.00 2.43
C THR A 408 -11.24 40.57 2.25
N PRO A 409 -10.53 39.69 1.53
CA PRO A 409 -10.84 38.27 1.46
C PRO A 409 -10.80 37.61 2.85
N VAL A 410 -11.68 36.66 3.07
CA VAL A 410 -11.74 35.87 4.32
C VAL A 410 -11.75 34.38 3.98
N ILE A 411 -10.77 33.65 4.49
CA ILE A 411 -10.75 32.18 4.52
C ILE A 411 -11.18 31.72 5.91
N MET A 412 -12.10 30.76 5.97
CA MET A 412 -12.52 30.15 7.22
C MET A 412 -11.71 28.88 7.52
N LEU A 413 -11.21 28.71 8.73
CA LEU A 413 -10.69 27.42 9.23
C LEU A 413 -11.84 26.68 9.91
N THR A 414 -12.06 25.42 9.55
CA THR A 414 -13.14 24.61 10.10
C THR A 414 -12.63 23.28 10.63
N SER A 415 -13.13 22.87 11.79
CA SER A 415 -12.92 21.52 12.31
C SER A 415 -13.82 20.55 11.53
N MET A 416 -13.28 19.96 10.47
CA MET A 416 -13.88 19.00 9.52
C MET A 416 -15.39 19.18 9.16
N GLY A 417 -15.65 19.66 7.94
CA GLY A 417 -16.46 18.91 6.96
C GLY A 417 -17.99 18.80 7.12
N ARG A 418 -18.67 19.57 7.98
CA ARG A 418 -20.14 19.64 7.89
C ARG A 418 -20.52 20.28 6.55
N ALA A 419 -21.37 19.61 5.76
CA ALA A 419 -21.96 20.19 4.55
C ALA A 419 -22.61 21.57 4.82
N GLU A 420 -23.02 21.79 6.06
CA GLU A 420 -23.55 23.05 6.59
C GLU A 420 -22.53 24.20 6.60
N ASP A 421 -21.25 23.95 6.93
CA ASP A 421 -20.24 25.01 7.02
C ASP A 421 -19.81 25.51 5.64
N ALA A 422 -19.67 24.61 4.67
CA ALA A 422 -19.45 24.98 3.27
C ALA A 422 -20.64 25.80 2.72
N ALA A 423 -21.87 25.44 3.08
CA ALA A 423 -23.06 26.20 2.72
C ALA A 423 -23.10 27.59 3.39
N ARG A 424 -22.68 27.71 4.65
CA ARG A 424 -22.56 29.00 5.37
C ARG A 424 -21.50 29.89 4.74
N CYS A 425 -20.33 29.36 4.40
CA CYS A 425 -19.26 30.10 3.70
C CYS A 425 -19.77 30.68 2.37
N LYS A 426 -20.48 29.87 1.58
CA LYS A 426 -21.04 30.29 0.29
C LYS A 426 -22.13 31.36 0.45
N LYS A 427 -22.99 31.27 1.46
CA LYS A 427 -24.03 32.27 1.75
C LYS A 427 -23.43 33.63 2.15
N LEU A 428 -22.30 33.63 2.84
CA LEU A 428 -21.60 34.85 3.28
C LEU A 428 -20.66 35.44 2.22
N GLY A 429 -20.51 34.77 1.06
CA GLY A 429 -19.62 35.22 -0.01
C GLY A 429 -18.14 35.14 0.37
N LEU A 430 -17.75 34.16 1.19
CA LEU A 430 -16.35 33.94 1.55
C LEU A 430 -15.58 33.32 0.39
N GLU A 431 -14.30 33.66 0.29
CA GLU A 431 -13.42 33.27 -0.81
C GLU A 431 -12.94 31.82 -0.72
N GLY A 432 -12.96 31.20 0.47
CA GLY A 432 -12.62 29.80 0.68
C GLY A 432 -12.77 29.32 2.13
N TYR A 433 -12.52 28.03 2.35
CA TYR A 433 -12.38 27.44 3.69
C TYR A 433 -11.31 26.34 3.67
N LEU A 434 -10.67 26.10 4.81
CA LEU A 434 -9.66 25.06 5.04
C LEU A 434 -10.07 24.23 6.25
N THR A 435 -9.72 22.95 6.25
CA THR A 435 -9.98 22.06 7.39
C THR A 435 -8.79 22.00 8.33
N LYS A 436 -9.05 21.96 9.64
CA LYS A 436 -8.03 21.67 10.66
C LYS A 436 -7.80 20.15 10.77
N PRO A 437 -6.56 19.66 10.93
CA PRO A 437 -5.31 20.43 10.92
C PRO A 437 -4.97 20.95 9.53
N VAL A 438 -4.56 22.22 9.44
CA VAL A 438 -4.32 22.89 8.14
C VAL A 438 -3.06 22.33 7.49
N LYS A 439 -3.22 21.76 6.29
CA LYS A 439 -2.09 21.32 5.48
C LYS A 439 -1.30 22.49 4.90
N HIS A 440 0.01 22.30 4.82
CA HIS A 440 0.94 23.26 4.23
C HIS A 440 0.61 23.51 2.74
N SER A 441 0.36 22.46 1.97
CA SER A 441 -0.05 22.51 0.55
C SER A 441 -1.39 23.21 0.37
N ASP A 442 -2.42 22.79 1.10
CA ASP A 442 -3.77 23.37 0.98
C ASP A 442 -3.78 24.88 1.28
N LEU A 443 -3.04 25.31 2.31
CA LEU A 443 -2.90 26.73 2.63
C LEU A 443 -2.18 27.50 1.53
N LEU A 444 -1.08 26.94 0.99
CA LEU A 444 -0.33 27.58 -0.08
C LEU A 444 -1.13 27.70 -1.39
N ASP A 445 -1.83 26.64 -1.77
CA ASP A 445 -2.71 26.61 -2.94
C ASP A 445 -3.83 27.64 -2.81
N THR A 446 -4.35 27.82 -1.60
CA THR A 446 -5.38 28.84 -1.33
C THR A 446 -4.82 30.26 -1.44
N LEU A 447 -3.62 30.51 -0.92
CA LEU A 447 -2.95 31.81 -1.03
C LEU A 447 -2.62 32.16 -2.48
N THR A 448 -2.02 31.23 -3.23
CA THR A 448 -1.65 31.45 -4.64
C THR A 448 -2.88 31.70 -5.52
N THR A 449 -3.99 31.01 -5.25
CA THR A 449 -5.28 31.23 -5.94
C THR A 449 -5.83 32.65 -5.70
N LEU A 450 -5.68 33.19 -4.49
CA LEU A 450 -6.20 34.51 -4.13
C LEU A 450 -5.40 35.67 -4.74
N VAL A 451 -4.10 35.51 -4.92
CA VAL A 451 -3.20 36.61 -5.36
C VAL A 451 -3.17 36.76 -6.88
N GLY A 452 -3.86 35.88 -7.61
CA GLY A 452 -4.04 36.02 -9.05
C GLY A 452 -2.81 35.67 -9.87
N VAL A 453 -1.78 35.07 -9.27
CA VAL A 453 -0.75 34.36 -10.04
C VAL A 453 -1.45 33.15 -10.67
N PRO A 454 -1.48 33.02 -11.99
CA PRO A 454 -2.12 31.88 -12.62
C PRO A 454 -1.25 30.64 -12.37
N ALA A 455 -1.38 30.05 -11.19
CA ALA A 455 -1.24 28.61 -11.06
C ALA A 455 -2.20 28.02 -12.10
N ARG A 456 -1.64 27.30 -13.08
CA ARG A 456 -2.32 26.70 -14.23
C ARG A 456 -3.77 26.37 -13.90
N ARG A 457 -4.70 27.15 -14.46
CA ARG A 457 -6.16 27.08 -14.22
C ARG A 457 -6.64 25.67 -13.85
N GLY A 458 -6.82 25.45 -12.56
CA GLY A 458 -7.56 24.35 -11.97
C GLY A 458 -8.47 24.93 -10.91
N ARG A 459 -9.71 25.28 -11.27
CA ARG A 459 -10.74 25.65 -10.30
C ARG A 459 -10.88 24.52 -9.27
N VAL A 460 -10.50 24.77 -8.02
CA VAL A 460 -10.83 23.90 -6.89
C VAL A 460 -12.34 23.99 -6.66
N ARG A 461 -13.05 22.97 -7.14
CA ARG A 461 -14.36 22.54 -6.65
C ARG A 461 -14.13 21.35 -5.73
N PRO A 462 -14.99 21.11 -4.72
CA PRO A 462 -14.93 19.88 -3.94
C PRO A 462 -14.97 18.68 -4.90
N SER A 463 -14.07 17.73 -4.63
CA SER A 463 -13.81 16.49 -5.36
C SER A 463 -15.00 15.94 -6.14
N ARG A 464 -15.12 16.36 -7.40
CA ARG A 464 -15.62 15.49 -8.46
C ARG A 464 -14.39 15.14 -9.29
N ARG A 465 -14.10 13.84 -9.35
CA ARG A 465 -13.16 13.18 -10.27
C ARG A 465 -13.01 14.01 -11.56
N PRO A 466 -11.80 14.41 -11.97
CA PRO A 466 -11.64 15.24 -13.15
C PRO A 466 -12.23 14.52 -14.38
N PRO A 467 -12.94 15.21 -15.29
CA PRO A 467 -13.29 14.63 -16.57
C PRO A 467 -12.00 14.30 -17.34
N PRO A 468 -12.01 13.24 -18.18
CA PRO A 468 -10.81 12.78 -18.89
C PRO A 468 -10.24 13.91 -19.76
N ARG A 469 -9.02 14.35 -19.43
CA ARG A 469 -8.33 15.44 -20.12
C ARG A 469 -7.89 15.00 -21.51
N VAL A 470 -8.64 15.23 -22.59
CA VAL A 470 -8.23 14.93 -24.00
C VAL A 470 -6.70 15.06 -24.21
N PRO A 471 -5.99 14.01 -24.70
CA PRO A 471 -4.53 13.98 -24.70
C PRO A 471 -3.99 15.04 -25.65
N ALA A 472 -2.78 15.51 -25.38
CA ALA A 472 -2.08 16.46 -26.25
C ALA A 472 -1.76 15.88 -27.64
N LYS A 473 -1.80 14.56 -27.82
CA LYS A 473 -1.50 13.86 -29.08
C LYS A 473 -2.27 12.53 -29.21
N THR A 474 -2.79 12.24 -30.40
CA THR A 474 -3.42 10.95 -30.73
C THR A 474 -2.35 9.92 -31.09
N LEU A 475 -2.19 8.89 -30.25
CA LEU A 475 -1.29 7.76 -30.47
C LEU A 475 -1.96 6.65 -31.29
N ARG A 476 -1.15 5.89 -32.02
CA ARG A 476 -1.48 4.60 -32.63
C ARG A 476 -1.03 3.47 -31.73
N VAL A 477 -1.97 2.84 -31.06
CA VAL A 477 -1.73 1.76 -30.10
C VAL A 477 -2.08 0.42 -30.74
N LEU A 478 -1.15 -0.53 -30.70
CA LEU A 478 -1.43 -1.94 -30.99
C LEU A 478 -1.77 -2.64 -29.67
N VAL A 479 -2.91 -3.32 -29.60
CA VAL A 479 -3.34 -4.09 -28.43
C VAL A 479 -3.38 -5.57 -28.79
N ALA A 480 -2.56 -6.39 -28.13
CA ALA A 480 -2.57 -7.85 -28.26
C ALA A 480 -3.13 -8.48 -26.99
N GLU A 481 -4.37 -9.01 -27.09
CA GLU A 481 -5.09 -9.66 -25.98
C GLU A 481 -6.04 -10.72 -26.57
N ASP A 482 -5.92 -11.94 -26.08
CA ASP A 482 -6.67 -13.12 -26.55
C ASP A 482 -8.10 -13.18 -25.99
N ASN A 483 -8.34 -12.48 -24.89
CA ASN A 483 -9.64 -12.36 -24.25
C ASN A 483 -10.46 -11.23 -24.89
N VAL A 484 -11.57 -11.57 -25.54
CA VAL A 484 -12.42 -10.63 -26.26
C VAL A 484 -12.96 -9.51 -25.36
N VAL A 485 -13.25 -9.82 -24.09
CA VAL A 485 -13.76 -8.84 -23.12
C VAL A 485 -12.68 -7.85 -22.70
N ASN A 486 -11.50 -8.32 -22.32
CA ASN A 486 -10.38 -7.44 -21.96
C ASN A 486 -9.89 -6.63 -23.17
N ARG A 487 -9.83 -7.26 -24.35
CA ARG A 487 -9.47 -6.60 -25.62
C ARG A 487 -10.43 -5.47 -25.94
N GLN A 488 -11.74 -5.70 -25.81
CA GLN A 488 -12.77 -4.68 -26.03
C GLN A 488 -12.68 -3.57 -24.98
N LEU A 489 -12.41 -3.90 -23.71
CA LEU A 489 -12.22 -2.93 -22.64
C LEU A 489 -11.05 -1.99 -22.94
N VAL A 490 -9.85 -2.53 -23.13
CA VAL A 490 -8.62 -1.75 -23.39
C VAL A 490 -8.79 -0.91 -24.66
N THR A 491 -9.37 -1.50 -25.71
CA THR A 491 -9.65 -0.80 -26.96
C THR A 491 -10.61 0.37 -26.75
N THR A 492 -11.68 0.17 -25.99
CA THR A 492 -12.69 1.21 -25.77
C THR A 492 -12.16 2.33 -24.88
N LEU A 493 -11.40 2.01 -23.84
CA LEU A 493 -10.76 3.01 -22.97
C LEU A 493 -9.80 3.89 -23.75
N LEU A 494 -8.90 3.30 -24.55
CA LEU A 494 -7.94 4.03 -25.36
C LEU A 494 -8.60 4.82 -26.52
N LYS A 495 -9.66 4.29 -27.15
CA LYS A 495 -10.45 5.04 -28.16
C LYS A 495 -11.20 6.21 -27.55
N LYS A 496 -11.83 6.06 -26.38
CA LYS A 496 -12.46 7.17 -25.63
C LYS A 496 -11.47 8.23 -25.23
N ARG A 497 -10.23 7.81 -24.97
CA ARG A 497 -9.10 8.70 -24.71
C ARG A 497 -8.62 9.43 -25.98
N GLY A 498 -9.10 9.08 -27.18
CA GLY A 498 -8.75 9.77 -28.43
C GLY A 498 -7.56 9.14 -29.18
N HIS A 499 -7.14 7.93 -28.82
CA HIS A 499 -6.11 7.16 -29.52
C HIS A 499 -6.70 6.30 -30.64
N ARG A 500 -5.89 6.02 -31.67
CA ARG A 500 -6.20 5.04 -32.71
C ARG A 500 -5.71 3.68 -32.24
N VAL A 501 -6.63 2.72 -32.12
CA VAL A 501 -6.30 1.39 -31.58
C VAL A 501 -6.54 0.32 -32.64
N THR A 502 -5.51 -0.47 -32.91
CA THR A 502 -5.60 -1.74 -33.65
C THR A 502 -5.53 -2.87 -32.64
N ALA A 503 -6.49 -3.78 -32.64
CA ALA A 503 -6.54 -4.88 -31.68
C ALA A 503 -6.36 -6.23 -32.40
N VAL A 504 -5.55 -7.10 -31.84
CA VAL A 504 -5.21 -8.44 -32.36
C VAL A 504 -5.33 -9.49 -31.24
N GLU A 505 -5.43 -10.76 -31.62
CA GLU A 505 -5.83 -11.83 -30.69
C GLU A 505 -4.67 -12.64 -30.10
N ASN A 506 -3.45 -12.51 -30.64
CA ASN A 506 -2.28 -13.24 -30.14
C ASN A 506 -0.97 -12.54 -30.54
N GLY A 507 0.16 -13.04 -30.01
CA GLY A 507 1.49 -12.48 -30.26
C GLY A 507 1.91 -12.56 -31.74
N ARG A 508 1.45 -13.57 -32.48
CA ARG A 508 1.79 -13.77 -33.89
C ARG A 508 1.08 -12.75 -34.78
N ALA A 509 -0.21 -12.52 -34.54
CA ALA A 509 -0.97 -11.47 -35.20
C ALA A 509 -0.42 -10.08 -34.85
N ALA A 510 0.14 -9.88 -33.65
CA ALA A 510 0.85 -8.65 -33.28
C ALA A 510 2.11 -8.45 -34.12
N LEU A 511 2.93 -9.49 -34.32
CA LEU A 511 4.08 -9.43 -35.22
C LEU A 511 3.67 -9.15 -36.66
N THR A 512 2.66 -9.84 -37.18
CA THR A 512 2.13 -9.61 -38.54
C THR A 512 1.62 -8.17 -38.69
N ALA A 513 0.94 -7.62 -37.68
CA ALA A 513 0.46 -6.24 -37.72
C ALA A 513 1.62 -5.22 -37.70
N LEU A 514 2.71 -5.52 -36.99
CA LEU A 514 3.93 -4.71 -36.99
C LEU A 514 4.67 -4.77 -38.34
N GLU A 515 4.60 -5.90 -39.05
CA GLU A 515 5.23 -6.11 -40.37
C GLU A 515 4.41 -5.52 -41.53
N THR A 516 3.10 -5.76 -41.54
CA THR A 516 2.19 -5.41 -42.64
C THR A 516 1.65 -3.98 -42.55
N GLY A 517 2.02 -3.23 -41.49
CA GLY A 517 1.57 -1.86 -41.26
C GLY A 517 2.05 -0.89 -42.35
N GLU A 518 1.30 -0.82 -43.44
CA GLU A 518 1.48 0.07 -44.61
C GLU A 518 1.91 1.49 -44.19
N GLY A 519 3.22 1.76 -44.24
CA GLY A 519 3.83 3.08 -44.04
C GLY A 519 3.54 3.81 -42.71
N ARG A 520 2.95 3.14 -41.70
CA ARG A 520 2.44 3.78 -40.48
C ARG A 520 2.84 3.00 -39.23
N ARG A 521 3.97 3.37 -38.63
CA ARG A 521 4.47 2.77 -37.37
C ARG A 521 3.48 3.00 -36.22
N PHE A 522 3.31 1.97 -35.37
CA PHE A 522 2.64 2.09 -34.08
C PHE A 522 3.51 2.90 -33.12
N ASP A 523 2.88 3.71 -32.27
CA ASP A 523 3.57 4.55 -31.28
C ASP A 523 3.82 3.76 -29.98
N VAL A 524 3.01 2.74 -29.68
CA VAL A 524 3.15 1.86 -28.51
C VAL A 524 2.36 0.56 -28.71
N VAL A 525 2.89 -0.53 -28.17
CA VAL A 525 2.26 -1.85 -28.13
C VAL A 525 1.87 -2.16 -26.69
N VAL A 526 0.62 -2.54 -26.45
CA VAL A 526 0.15 -3.11 -25.18
C VAL A 526 -0.14 -4.58 -25.42
N MET A 527 0.53 -5.47 -24.70
CA MET A 527 0.52 -6.90 -25.02
C MET A 527 0.39 -7.76 -23.77
N ASP A 528 -0.53 -8.72 -23.82
CA ASP A 528 -0.70 -9.72 -22.78
C ASP A 528 0.48 -10.70 -22.73
N LEU A 529 0.85 -11.15 -21.54
CA LEU A 529 1.95 -12.10 -21.37
C LEU A 529 1.54 -13.52 -21.75
N GLN A 530 0.31 -13.92 -21.45
CA GLN A 530 -0.20 -15.28 -21.67
C GLN A 530 -1.24 -15.29 -22.79
N MET A 531 -0.79 -15.58 -24.01
CA MET A 531 -1.63 -15.68 -25.20
C MET A 531 -1.40 -17.02 -25.91
N PRO A 532 -2.40 -17.58 -26.60
CA PRO A 532 -2.27 -18.83 -27.34
C PRO A 532 -1.41 -18.62 -28.59
N GLU A 533 -0.86 -19.70 -29.15
CA GLU A 533 0.05 -19.75 -30.32
C GLU A 533 1.42 -19.07 -30.14
N MET A 534 1.47 -17.88 -29.54
CA MET A 534 2.69 -17.14 -29.25
C MET A 534 2.47 -16.26 -28.02
N SER A 535 3.24 -16.51 -26.97
CA SER A 535 3.21 -15.75 -25.72
C SER A 535 3.75 -14.33 -25.89
N GLY A 536 3.41 -13.43 -24.97
CA GLY A 536 3.96 -12.07 -24.96
C GLY A 536 5.48 -12.05 -24.81
N PHE A 537 6.05 -13.01 -24.06
CA PHE A 537 7.49 -13.19 -23.91
C PHE A 537 8.18 -13.56 -25.22
N GLU A 538 7.62 -14.49 -25.99
CA GLU A 538 8.15 -14.87 -27.30
C GLU A 538 8.01 -13.75 -28.33
N ALA A 539 6.86 -13.06 -28.30
CA ALA A 539 6.58 -11.93 -29.18
C ALA A 539 7.55 -10.77 -28.92
N VAL A 540 7.77 -10.34 -27.67
CA VAL A 540 8.69 -9.23 -27.38
C VAL A 540 10.14 -9.57 -27.74
N ARG A 541 10.60 -10.80 -27.49
CA ARG A 541 11.94 -11.26 -27.89
C ARG A 541 12.11 -11.19 -29.41
N THR A 542 11.08 -11.60 -30.14
CA THR A 542 11.06 -11.54 -31.62
C THR A 542 11.05 -10.09 -32.12
N ILE A 543 10.29 -9.19 -31.47
CA ILE A 543 10.30 -7.74 -31.76
C ILE A 543 11.72 -7.19 -31.56
N ARG A 544 12.35 -7.44 -30.40
CA ARG A 544 13.70 -6.94 -30.09
C ARG A 544 14.77 -7.47 -31.04
N ALA A 545 14.72 -8.76 -31.39
CA ALA A 545 15.65 -9.35 -32.35
C ALA A 545 15.59 -8.67 -33.73
N ARG A 546 14.40 -8.21 -34.15
CA ARG A 546 14.19 -7.51 -35.43
C ARG A 546 14.57 -6.03 -35.36
N GLU A 547 14.44 -5.41 -34.20
CA GLU A 547 14.85 -4.02 -33.96
C GLU A 547 16.37 -3.84 -33.94
N ASN A 548 17.15 -4.86 -33.62
CA ASN A 548 18.62 -4.79 -33.65
C ASN A 548 19.21 -4.38 -35.02
N ASN A 549 18.44 -4.52 -36.10
CA ASN A 549 18.83 -4.11 -37.46
C ASN A 549 18.15 -2.81 -37.95
N THR A 550 17.40 -2.10 -37.10
CA THR A 550 16.65 -0.89 -37.49
C THR A 550 16.71 0.22 -36.43
N SER A 551 16.92 1.48 -36.80
CA SER A 551 17.02 2.63 -35.86
C SER A 551 15.70 3.08 -35.19
N SER A 552 14.71 2.20 -35.04
CA SER A 552 13.39 2.56 -34.52
C SER A 552 12.84 1.50 -33.59
N ARG A 553 12.90 1.77 -32.29
CA ARG A 553 12.35 0.93 -31.22
C ARG A 553 10.90 1.31 -30.94
N VAL A 554 9.98 0.34 -30.99
CA VAL A 554 8.60 0.54 -30.54
C VAL A 554 8.48 0.20 -29.05
N PRO A 555 7.91 1.10 -28.22
CA PRO A 555 7.61 0.79 -26.83
C PRO A 555 6.63 -0.38 -26.69
N VAL A 556 6.96 -1.37 -25.87
CA VAL A 556 6.11 -2.54 -25.59
C VAL A 556 5.80 -2.62 -24.09
N ILE A 557 4.52 -2.55 -23.73
CA ILE A 557 4.00 -2.61 -22.36
C ILE A 557 3.35 -3.98 -22.14
N ALA A 558 3.79 -4.72 -21.12
CA ALA A 558 3.22 -6.00 -20.72
C ALA A 558 1.90 -5.82 -19.92
N LEU A 559 0.92 -6.68 -20.13
CA LEU A 559 -0.19 -6.91 -19.21
C LEU A 559 0.07 -8.20 -18.42
N THR A 560 0.20 -8.12 -17.09
CA THR A 560 0.50 -9.26 -16.20
C THR A 560 -0.62 -9.49 -15.18
N ALA A 561 -0.89 -10.74 -14.81
CA ALA A 561 -1.90 -11.09 -13.81
C ALA A 561 -1.39 -11.06 -12.35
N HIS A 562 -0.08 -10.92 -12.13
CA HIS A 562 0.54 -11.03 -10.80
C HIS A 562 1.33 -9.76 -10.46
N ALA A 563 1.23 -9.34 -9.18
CA ALA A 563 2.00 -8.24 -8.58
C ALA A 563 3.06 -8.79 -7.60
N MET A 564 3.55 -10.01 -7.82
CA MET A 564 4.57 -10.63 -6.97
C MET A 564 5.97 -10.09 -7.30
N GLN A 565 6.83 -10.03 -6.29
CA GLN A 565 8.24 -9.65 -6.38
C GLN A 565 8.97 -10.60 -7.36
N GLY A 566 9.65 -10.07 -8.38
CA GLY A 566 10.32 -10.86 -9.43
C GLY A 566 9.69 -10.78 -10.83
N ASP A 567 8.38 -10.51 -10.95
CA ASP A 567 7.72 -10.48 -12.27
C ASP A 567 8.08 -9.22 -13.08
N ARG A 568 8.39 -8.13 -12.39
CA ARG A 568 8.91 -6.91 -13.03
C ARG A 568 10.28 -7.16 -13.64
N GLU A 569 11.20 -7.77 -12.89
CA GLU A 569 12.55 -8.12 -13.36
C GLU A 569 12.46 -9.02 -14.59
N ARG A 570 11.60 -10.06 -14.55
CA ARG A 570 11.38 -10.99 -15.68
C ARG A 570 10.84 -10.29 -16.93
N CYS A 571 9.93 -9.34 -16.79
CA CYS A 571 9.40 -8.56 -17.92
C CYS A 571 10.49 -7.64 -18.51
N LEU A 572 11.29 -6.98 -17.67
CA LEU A 572 12.38 -6.11 -18.14
C LEU A 572 13.49 -6.91 -18.82
N GLU A 573 13.90 -8.05 -18.27
CA GLU A 573 14.88 -8.97 -18.86
C GLU A 573 14.43 -9.51 -20.22
N ALA A 574 13.14 -9.76 -20.40
CA ALA A 574 12.58 -10.19 -21.68
C ALA A 574 12.52 -9.08 -22.74
N GLY A 575 12.70 -7.82 -22.34
CA GLY A 575 12.76 -6.67 -23.24
C GLY A 575 11.49 -5.80 -23.30
N PHE A 576 10.57 -5.91 -22.34
CA PHE A 576 9.44 -4.97 -22.20
C PHE A 576 9.92 -3.59 -21.68
N ASP A 577 9.27 -2.51 -22.10
CA ASP A 577 9.59 -1.14 -21.65
C ASP A 577 8.72 -0.69 -20.47
N GLY A 578 7.62 -1.41 -20.21
CA GLY A 578 6.73 -1.18 -19.08
C GLY A 578 5.85 -2.39 -18.81
N TYR A 579 5.12 -2.37 -17.70
CA TYR A 579 4.15 -3.39 -17.34
C TYR A 579 2.94 -2.76 -16.67
N LEU A 580 1.81 -3.47 -16.72
CA LEU A 580 0.55 -3.13 -16.09
C LEU A 580 -0.05 -4.40 -15.50
N THR A 581 -0.52 -4.34 -14.26
CA THR A 581 -1.19 -5.46 -13.60
C THR A 581 -2.65 -5.55 -14.02
N LYS A 582 -3.18 -6.76 -14.15
CA LYS A 582 -4.61 -7.07 -14.23
C LYS A 582 -5.14 -7.23 -12.79
N PRO A 583 -6.28 -6.61 -12.40
CA PRO A 583 -7.23 -5.92 -13.26
C PRO A 583 -6.72 -4.55 -13.75
N ILE A 584 -7.02 -4.22 -15.01
CA ILE A 584 -6.53 -3.02 -15.67
C ILE A 584 -7.26 -1.80 -15.13
N GLU A 585 -6.55 -0.96 -14.39
CA GLU A 585 -7.06 0.33 -13.91
C GLU A 585 -6.95 1.40 -15.01
N VAL A 586 -8.04 2.13 -15.26
CA VAL A 586 -8.12 3.14 -16.34
C VAL A 586 -7.02 4.18 -16.23
N ASP A 587 -6.82 4.73 -15.02
CA ASP A 587 -5.86 5.81 -14.78
C ASP A 587 -4.41 5.32 -15.00
N LYS A 588 -4.10 4.08 -14.59
CA LYS A 588 -2.77 3.46 -14.81
C LYS A 588 -2.52 3.10 -16.28
N LEU A 589 -3.51 2.54 -16.98
CA LEU A 589 -3.42 2.21 -18.41
C LEU A 589 -3.12 3.47 -19.23
N VAL A 590 -3.90 4.54 -19.01
CA VAL A 590 -3.76 5.81 -19.73
C VAL A 590 -2.40 6.45 -19.42
N ALA A 591 -2.03 6.55 -18.14
CA ALA A 591 -0.75 7.14 -17.75
C ALA A 591 0.44 6.39 -18.38
N THR A 592 0.40 5.06 -18.39
CA THR A 592 1.50 4.24 -18.90
C THR A 592 1.60 4.32 -20.43
N VAL A 593 0.48 4.33 -21.15
CA VAL A 593 0.45 4.48 -22.62
C VAL A 593 0.87 5.88 -23.05
N GLU A 594 0.38 6.93 -22.37
CA GLU A 594 0.71 8.32 -22.68
C GLU A 594 2.15 8.69 -22.28
N ARG A 595 2.78 7.98 -21.33
CA ARG A 595 4.20 8.14 -20.96
C ARG A 595 5.14 7.95 -22.15
N PHE A 596 4.79 7.09 -23.11
CA PHE A 596 5.62 6.78 -24.27
C PHE A 596 5.34 7.68 -25.49
N ALA A 597 4.55 8.75 -25.34
CA ALA A 597 4.09 9.63 -26.42
C ALA A 597 4.95 10.88 -26.72
N GLY A 598 5.85 11.29 -25.81
CA GLY A 598 6.75 12.43 -25.98
C GLY A 598 7.16 13.12 -24.67
N ASP A 599 8.44 13.51 -24.60
CA ASP A 599 9.21 14.26 -23.57
C ASP A 599 8.45 14.92 -22.41
N GLN A 600 7.88 14.11 -21.52
CA GLN A 600 7.65 14.50 -20.13
C GLN A 600 8.20 13.43 -19.20
N LYS A 601 9.23 13.82 -18.46
CA LYS A 601 9.82 13.04 -17.38
C LYS A 601 8.83 13.01 -16.19
N ALA A 602 8.32 11.80 -15.91
CA ALA A 602 7.69 11.30 -14.67
C ALA A 602 6.30 11.88 -14.26
N PRO A 603 5.42 11.12 -13.57
CA PRO A 603 5.69 10.13 -12.52
C PRO A 603 5.40 8.66 -12.88
N THR A 604 6.14 7.77 -12.21
CA THR A 604 5.92 6.31 -12.18
C THR A 604 4.87 6.01 -11.09
N PRO A 605 3.81 5.24 -11.37
CA PRO A 605 2.76 4.98 -10.38
C PRO A 605 3.18 3.92 -9.35
N THR A 606 2.96 4.24 -8.08
CA THR A 606 2.98 3.32 -6.93
C THR A 606 1.75 2.40 -6.93
N PRO A 607 1.86 1.18 -6.35
CA PRO A 607 0.73 0.29 -6.18
C PRO A 607 -0.20 0.80 -5.06
N ASP A 608 -1.51 0.69 -5.29
CA ASP A 608 -2.56 1.00 -4.32
C ASP A 608 -2.96 -0.30 -3.61
N PRO A 609 -2.79 -0.45 -2.28
CA PRO A 609 -3.22 -1.61 -1.52
C PRO A 609 -4.63 -1.41 -0.96
N HIS A 610 -5.62 -1.24 -1.83
CA HIS A 610 -7.03 -1.31 -1.42
C HIS A 610 -7.87 -1.98 -2.50
N GLN A 611 -8.14 -3.28 -2.31
CA GLN A 611 -9.26 -3.96 -2.97
C GLN A 611 -10.25 -4.46 -1.91
N PRO A 612 -11.53 -4.06 -1.96
CA PRO A 612 -12.59 -4.69 -1.18
C PRO A 612 -12.87 -6.08 -1.77
N ALA A 613 -12.92 -7.11 -0.92
CA ALA A 613 -13.25 -8.47 -1.32
C ALA A 613 -14.36 -9.01 -0.44
N GLU A 614 -15.59 -9.01 -0.96
CA GLU A 614 -16.59 -10.10 -0.81
C GLU A 614 -17.99 -9.82 -1.39
N ALA A 615 -18.12 -8.92 -2.37
CA ALA A 615 -19.31 -8.94 -3.22
C ALA A 615 -19.19 -10.07 -4.26
N VAL A 616 -20.27 -10.83 -4.50
CA VAL A 616 -20.41 -11.71 -5.69
C VAL A 616 -20.19 -10.88 -6.97
N PHE A 617 -20.55 -9.59 -6.91
CA PHE A 617 -20.33 -8.58 -7.92
C PHE A 617 -20.17 -7.21 -7.23
N ASP A 618 -18.96 -6.65 -7.22
CA ASP A 618 -18.75 -5.27 -6.76
C ASP A 618 -19.01 -4.29 -7.90
N GLU A 619 -20.23 -3.74 -7.93
CA GLU A 619 -20.61 -2.77 -8.95
C GLU A 619 -19.77 -1.49 -8.89
N ARG A 620 -19.29 -1.07 -7.71
CA ARG A 620 -18.45 0.13 -7.57
C ARG A 620 -17.06 -0.12 -8.12
N ALA A 621 -16.46 -1.27 -7.83
CA ALA A 621 -15.17 -1.67 -8.40
C ALA A 621 -15.27 -1.87 -9.93
N ALA A 622 -16.29 -2.60 -10.39
CA ALA A 622 -16.54 -2.81 -11.82
C ALA A 622 -16.76 -1.48 -12.55
N LEU A 623 -17.51 -0.55 -11.97
CA LEU A 623 -17.71 0.78 -12.55
C LEU A 623 -16.43 1.64 -12.49
N SER A 624 -15.60 1.48 -11.45
CA SER A 624 -14.31 2.15 -11.34
C SER A 624 -13.32 1.68 -12.42
N HIS A 625 -13.24 0.37 -12.68
CA HIS A 625 -12.47 -0.21 -13.80
C HIS A 625 -12.94 0.28 -15.18
N MET A 626 -14.17 0.80 -15.27
CA MET A 626 -14.76 1.36 -16.50
C MET A 626 -14.71 2.91 -16.51
N GLY A 627 -13.99 3.53 -15.58
CA GLY A 627 -13.87 5.00 -15.49
C GLY A 627 -15.19 5.71 -15.15
N GLY A 628 -16.13 5.02 -14.50
CA GLY A 628 -17.46 5.56 -14.18
C GLY A 628 -18.54 5.29 -15.25
N ASP A 629 -18.21 4.64 -16.37
CA ASP A 629 -19.14 4.50 -17.49
C ASP A 629 -20.04 3.26 -17.39
N ARG A 630 -21.29 3.50 -16.97
CA ARG A 630 -22.31 2.45 -16.82
C ARG A 630 -22.77 1.84 -18.15
N ARG A 631 -22.66 2.54 -19.29
CA ARG A 631 -23.02 1.99 -20.61
C ARG A 631 -21.97 0.98 -21.07
N LEU A 632 -20.69 1.34 -20.93
CA LEU A 632 -19.59 0.41 -21.20
C LEU A 632 -19.66 -0.83 -20.33
N LEU A 633 -19.98 -0.67 -19.04
CA LEU A 633 -20.18 -1.80 -18.13
C LEU A 633 -21.27 -2.76 -18.63
N LYS A 634 -22.39 -2.25 -19.17
CA LYS A 634 -23.45 -3.10 -19.76
C LYS A 634 -23.00 -3.85 -21.01
N GLU A 635 -22.21 -3.20 -21.87
CA GLU A 635 -21.66 -3.83 -23.08
C GLU A 635 -20.68 -4.97 -22.73
N ILE A 636 -19.78 -4.73 -21.78
CA ILE A 636 -18.82 -5.72 -21.27
C ILE A 636 -19.55 -6.88 -20.58
N VAL A 637 -20.57 -6.60 -19.77
CA VAL A 637 -21.42 -7.65 -19.16
C VAL A 637 -22.13 -8.48 -20.23
N ALA A 638 -22.67 -7.87 -21.28
CA ALA A 638 -23.32 -8.61 -22.36
C ALA A 638 -22.34 -9.55 -23.09
N LEU A 639 -21.14 -9.05 -23.37
CA LEU A 639 -20.07 -9.80 -24.03
C LEU A 639 -19.56 -10.96 -23.16
N PHE A 640 -19.37 -10.72 -21.86
CA PHE A 640 -19.04 -11.76 -20.88
C PHE A 640 -20.11 -12.87 -20.86
N ARG A 641 -21.40 -12.50 -20.83
CA ARG A 641 -22.50 -13.48 -20.83
C ARG A 641 -22.54 -14.32 -22.11
N SER A 642 -22.07 -13.80 -23.24
CA SER A 642 -21.97 -14.57 -24.49
C SER A 642 -20.76 -15.51 -24.53
N ASP A 643 -19.62 -15.12 -23.96
CA ASP A 643 -18.35 -15.87 -24.07
C ASP A 643 -18.05 -16.79 -22.87
N CYS A 644 -18.66 -16.53 -21.72
CA CYS A 644 -18.49 -17.34 -20.52
C CYS A 644 -18.87 -18.82 -20.72
N PRO A 645 -19.97 -19.18 -21.43
CA PRO A 645 -20.29 -20.59 -21.69
C PRO A 645 -19.25 -21.33 -22.55
N SER A 646 -18.58 -20.67 -23.49
CA SER A 646 -17.47 -21.27 -24.26
C SER A 646 -16.25 -21.49 -23.39
N SER A 647 -15.94 -20.53 -22.51
CA SER A 647 -14.81 -20.64 -21.58
C SER A 647 -15.01 -21.78 -20.58
N LEU A 648 -16.20 -21.92 -19.99
CA LEU A 648 -16.52 -23.03 -19.08
C LEU A 648 -16.41 -24.40 -19.77
N ARG A 649 -16.93 -24.54 -21.00
CA ARG A 649 -16.77 -25.79 -21.78
C ARG A 649 -15.31 -26.12 -22.09
N SER A 650 -14.45 -25.11 -22.23
CA SER A 650 -13.02 -25.31 -22.49
C SER A 650 -12.30 -25.82 -21.25
N ILE A 651 -12.66 -25.31 -20.07
CA ILE A 651 -12.19 -25.82 -18.77
C ILE A 651 -12.66 -27.26 -18.55
N GLU A 652 -13.95 -27.54 -18.76
CA GLU A 652 -14.51 -28.90 -18.62
C GLU A 652 -13.81 -29.91 -19.53
N ARG A 653 -13.59 -29.55 -20.80
CA ARG A 653 -12.85 -30.41 -21.74
C ARG A 653 -11.39 -30.62 -21.35
N ALA A 654 -10.74 -29.62 -20.74
CA ALA A 654 -9.37 -29.75 -20.27
C ALA A 654 -9.28 -30.68 -19.04
N VAL A 655 -10.27 -30.62 -18.15
CA VAL A 655 -10.42 -31.57 -17.03
C VAL A 655 -10.69 -32.99 -17.55
N ASP A 656 -11.65 -33.16 -18.47
CA ASP A 656 -11.99 -34.47 -19.06
C ASP A 656 -10.80 -35.14 -19.76
N ARG A 657 -9.91 -34.33 -20.34
CA ARG A 657 -8.71 -34.79 -21.06
C ARG A 657 -7.46 -34.86 -20.18
N GLN A 658 -7.55 -34.45 -18.91
CA GLN A 658 -6.42 -34.29 -18.01
C GLN A 658 -5.25 -33.49 -18.62
N ASP A 659 -5.58 -32.43 -19.36
CA ASP A 659 -4.63 -31.55 -20.02
C ASP A 659 -4.36 -30.32 -19.14
N GLY A 660 -3.28 -30.37 -18.35
CA GLY A 660 -2.99 -29.34 -17.35
C GLY A 660 -2.62 -27.99 -17.96
N GLU A 661 -1.99 -27.99 -19.14
CA GLU A 661 -1.68 -26.75 -19.84
C GLU A 661 -2.95 -26.07 -20.37
N ALA A 662 -3.85 -26.85 -21.00
CA ALA A 662 -5.13 -26.35 -21.45
C ALA A 662 -6.02 -25.89 -20.28
N LEU A 663 -5.99 -26.61 -19.15
CA LEU A 663 -6.74 -26.25 -17.94
C LEU A 663 -6.23 -24.95 -17.33
N ARG A 664 -4.92 -24.86 -17.11
CA ARG A 664 -4.25 -23.65 -16.60
C ARG A 664 -4.58 -22.45 -17.46
N TYR A 665 -4.47 -22.58 -18.77
CA TYR A 665 -4.76 -21.51 -19.71
C TYR A 665 -6.23 -21.09 -19.70
N ALA A 666 -7.18 -22.04 -19.81
CA ALA A 666 -8.60 -21.73 -19.84
C ALA A 666 -9.09 -21.11 -18.52
N ALA A 667 -8.57 -21.59 -17.38
CA ALA A 667 -8.88 -21.07 -16.06
C ALA A 667 -8.28 -19.67 -15.83
N HIS A 668 -7.02 -19.44 -16.23
CA HIS A 668 -6.39 -18.12 -16.18
C HIS A 668 -7.14 -17.07 -17.02
N LYS A 669 -7.54 -17.44 -18.24
CA LYS A 669 -8.32 -16.57 -19.13
C LYS A 669 -9.64 -16.14 -18.49
N LEU A 670 -10.38 -17.09 -17.95
CA LEU A 670 -11.68 -16.83 -17.33
C LEU A 670 -11.54 -16.03 -16.03
N LYS A 671 -10.53 -16.33 -15.20
CA LYS A 671 -10.15 -15.57 -14.01
C LYS A 671 -9.94 -14.10 -14.32
N GLY A 672 -9.18 -13.80 -15.37
CA GLY A 672 -8.92 -12.42 -15.82
C GLY A 672 -10.21 -11.67 -16.17
N THR A 673 -11.15 -12.31 -16.89
CA THR A 673 -12.44 -11.69 -17.22
C THR A 673 -13.29 -11.40 -15.99
N ILE A 674 -13.33 -12.34 -15.05
CA ILE A 674 -14.13 -12.24 -13.83
C ILE A 674 -13.56 -11.15 -12.92
N ALA A 675 -12.24 -11.04 -12.82
CA ALA A 675 -11.56 -9.99 -12.06
C ALA A 675 -11.87 -8.59 -12.58
N THR A 676 -11.88 -8.40 -13.91
CA THR A 676 -12.27 -7.13 -14.56
C THR A 676 -13.68 -6.68 -14.17
N LEU A 677 -14.61 -7.63 -13.96
CA LEU A 677 -15.99 -7.39 -13.56
C LEU A 677 -16.18 -7.25 -12.04
N GLY A 678 -15.10 -7.21 -11.25
CA GLY A 678 -15.17 -7.03 -9.79
C GLY A 678 -15.79 -8.22 -9.05
N ALA A 679 -15.69 -9.43 -9.61
CA ALA A 679 -16.30 -10.64 -9.07
C ALA A 679 -15.28 -11.54 -8.35
N VAL A 680 -14.93 -11.18 -7.12
CA VAL A 680 -13.81 -11.79 -6.38
C VAL A 680 -14.01 -13.28 -6.10
N ALA A 681 -15.25 -13.74 -5.84
CA ALA A 681 -15.54 -15.15 -5.58
C ALA A 681 -15.29 -16.05 -6.80
N GLY A 682 -15.74 -15.64 -7.99
CA GLY A 682 -15.47 -16.39 -9.22
C GLY A 682 -13.99 -16.37 -9.62
N CYS A 683 -13.26 -15.29 -9.27
CA CYS A 683 -11.82 -15.19 -9.50
C CYS A 683 -11.04 -16.23 -8.67
N ARG A 684 -11.44 -16.47 -7.42
CA ARG A 684 -10.84 -17.51 -6.55
C ARG A 684 -11.08 -18.92 -7.11
N ALA A 685 -12.32 -19.24 -7.50
CA ALA A 685 -12.64 -20.55 -8.08
C ALA A 685 -11.91 -20.81 -9.41
N ALA A 686 -11.73 -19.78 -10.23
CA ALA A 686 -10.94 -19.89 -11.45
C ALA A 686 -9.42 -20.00 -11.15
N ALA A 687 -8.92 -19.36 -10.09
CA ALA A 687 -7.53 -19.49 -9.65
C ALA A 687 -7.19 -20.88 -9.10
N GLU A 688 -8.14 -21.54 -8.44
CA GLU A 688 -7.99 -22.91 -7.95
C GLU A 688 -7.80 -23.89 -9.12
N LEU A 689 -8.64 -23.81 -10.16
CA LEU A 689 -8.50 -24.60 -11.38
C LEU A 689 -7.21 -24.27 -12.16
N GLU A 690 -6.79 -23.01 -12.16
CA GLU A 690 -5.51 -22.60 -12.73
C GLU A 690 -4.32 -23.28 -12.02
N HIS A 691 -4.37 -23.34 -10.68
CA HIS A 691 -3.35 -23.97 -9.87
C HIS A 691 -3.31 -25.50 -10.08
N MET A 692 -4.47 -26.15 -10.09
CA MET A 692 -4.61 -27.58 -10.42
C MET A 692 -3.98 -27.91 -11.78
N GLY A 693 -4.24 -27.09 -12.80
CA GLY A 693 -3.60 -27.22 -14.12
C GLY A 693 -2.08 -27.03 -14.10
N SER A 694 -1.56 -26.15 -13.23
CA SER A 694 -0.10 -25.94 -13.09
C SER A 694 0.63 -27.11 -12.44
N LEU A 695 -0.04 -27.87 -11.57
CA LEU A 695 0.51 -29.04 -10.89
C LEU A 695 0.21 -30.37 -11.60
N ASN A 696 -0.63 -30.36 -12.65
CA ASN A 696 -1.20 -31.56 -13.28
C ASN A 696 -1.96 -32.46 -12.28
N GLU A 697 -2.65 -31.86 -11.30
CA GLU A 697 -3.42 -32.57 -10.29
C GLU A 697 -4.92 -32.45 -10.58
N PHE A 698 -5.59 -33.58 -10.88
CA PHE A 698 -7.00 -33.61 -11.31
C PHE A 698 -7.97 -34.23 -10.31
N THR A 699 -7.49 -34.65 -9.13
CA THR A 699 -8.24 -35.45 -8.15
C THR A 699 -9.56 -34.79 -7.72
N ASP A 700 -9.60 -33.46 -7.65
CA ASP A 700 -10.79 -32.67 -7.28
C ASP A 700 -11.24 -31.67 -8.37
N ALA A 701 -10.72 -31.79 -9.60
CA ALA A 701 -10.95 -30.82 -10.66
C ALA A 701 -12.43 -30.76 -11.11
N GLU A 702 -13.19 -31.86 -11.00
CA GLU A 702 -14.62 -31.89 -11.29
C GLU A 702 -15.44 -31.09 -10.26
N ASN A 703 -15.07 -31.17 -8.97
CA ASN A 703 -15.71 -30.40 -7.90
C ASN A 703 -15.38 -28.90 -8.03
N ALA A 704 -14.14 -28.57 -8.32
CA ALA A 704 -13.71 -27.19 -8.57
C ALA A 704 -14.41 -26.58 -9.82
N CYS A 705 -14.62 -27.37 -10.87
CA CYS A 705 -15.44 -26.97 -12.03
C CYS A 705 -16.89 -26.67 -11.65
N ALA A 706 -17.51 -27.53 -10.82
CA ALA A 706 -18.88 -27.32 -10.34
C ALA A 706 -19.00 -26.05 -9.49
N HIS A 707 -18.03 -25.80 -8.61
CA HIS A 707 -17.95 -24.59 -7.79
C HIS A 707 -17.79 -23.32 -8.64
N LEU A 708 -16.92 -23.34 -9.65
CA LEU A 708 -16.77 -22.22 -10.58
C LEU A 708 -18.09 -21.94 -11.33
N ARG A 709 -18.82 -22.98 -11.74
CA ARG A 709 -20.12 -22.84 -12.43
C ARG A 709 -21.17 -22.19 -11.53
N ASP A 710 -21.28 -22.60 -10.27
CA ASP A 710 -22.20 -21.96 -9.29
C ASP A 710 -21.89 -20.47 -9.11
N HIS A 711 -20.60 -20.12 -9.01
CA HIS A 711 -20.19 -18.72 -8.90
C HIS A 711 -20.55 -17.90 -10.15
N ILE A 712 -20.40 -18.46 -11.35
CA ILE A 712 -20.80 -17.82 -12.60
C ILE A 712 -22.32 -17.62 -12.67
N ASP A 713 -23.12 -18.58 -12.22
CA ASP A 713 -24.57 -18.47 -12.20
C ASP A 713 -25.05 -17.38 -11.24
N ARG A 714 -24.46 -17.33 -10.03
CA ARG A 714 -24.71 -16.26 -9.05
C ARG A 714 -24.28 -14.87 -9.56
N LEU A 715 -23.17 -14.80 -10.30
CA LEU A 715 -22.71 -13.58 -10.95
C LEU A 715 -23.69 -13.11 -12.04
N ASN A 716 -24.23 -14.04 -12.83
CA ASN A 716 -25.25 -13.74 -13.83
C ASN A 716 -26.54 -13.19 -13.20
N GLU A 717 -26.97 -13.71 -12.06
CA GLU A 717 -28.12 -13.19 -11.31
C GLU A 717 -27.86 -11.80 -10.71
N ALA A 718 -26.64 -11.56 -10.23
CA ALA A 718 -26.23 -10.25 -9.73
C ALA A 718 -26.26 -9.18 -10.84
N PHE A 719 -25.82 -9.48 -12.07
CA PHE A 719 -25.93 -8.56 -13.21
C PHE A 719 -27.37 -8.19 -13.56
N VAL A 720 -28.30 -9.14 -13.43
CA VAL A 720 -29.72 -8.90 -13.67
C VAL A 720 -30.31 -8.02 -12.56
N THR A 721 -29.95 -8.27 -11.31
CA THR A 721 -30.41 -7.50 -10.14
C THR A 721 -29.89 -6.05 -10.19
N ALA A 722 -28.66 -5.83 -10.65
CA ALA A 722 -28.06 -4.52 -10.85
C ALA A 722 -28.59 -3.76 -12.09
N GLY A 723 -29.52 -4.34 -12.86
CA GLY A 723 -30.06 -3.75 -14.09
C GLY A 723 -29.03 -3.61 -15.22
N LEU A 724 -27.97 -4.42 -15.17
CA LEU A 724 -26.90 -4.46 -16.18
C LEU A 724 -27.19 -5.46 -17.29
N ALA A 725 -28.10 -6.41 -17.08
CA ALA A 725 -28.51 -7.39 -18.09
C ALA A 725 -30.02 -7.74 -18.01
N PRO A 726 -30.66 -8.10 -19.14
CA PRO A 726 -32.09 -8.46 -19.14
C PRO A 726 -32.33 -9.81 -18.45
N ARG A 727 -33.49 -9.93 -17.76
CA ARG A 727 -34.00 -11.20 -17.21
C ARG A 727 -34.21 -12.19 -18.35
N ARG A 728 -33.57 -13.37 -18.29
CA ARG A 728 -33.87 -14.47 -19.23
C ARG A 728 -35.35 -14.85 -19.09
N ARG A 729 -36.11 -14.83 -20.19
CA ARG A 729 -37.42 -15.51 -20.24
C ARG A 729 -37.13 -17.01 -20.11
N ARG A 730 -37.63 -17.66 -19.05
CA ARG A 730 -37.68 -19.13 -18.98
C ARG A 730 -38.39 -19.63 -20.25
N PRO A 731 -37.91 -20.68 -20.93
CA PRO A 731 -38.70 -21.36 -21.95
C PRO A 731 -40.01 -21.81 -21.31
N ALA A 732 -41.13 -21.55 -21.98
CA ALA A 732 -42.45 -21.95 -21.50
C ALA A 732 -42.45 -23.46 -21.23
N ALA A 733 -42.69 -23.85 -19.98
CA ALA A 733 -42.90 -25.24 -19.63
C ALA A 733 -44.08 -25.77 -20.45
N THR A 734 -43.81 -26.77 -21.28
CA THR A 734 -44.83 -27.57 -21.96
C THR A 734 -45.81 -28.12 -20.92
N SER A 735 -47.04 -27.63 -21.01
CA SER A 735 -48.17 -28.04 -20.16
C SER A 735 -48.48 -29.53 -20.34
N PRO A 736 -48.72 -30.31 -19.26
CA PRO A 736 -49.06 -31.71 -19.37
C PRO A 736 -50.51 -31.85 -19.84
N ARG A 737 -50.71 -32.03 -21.14
CA ARG A 737 -52.02 -32.44 -21.68
C ARG A 737 -52.31 -33.88 -21.23
N ARG A 738 -53.30 -34.00 -20.34
CA ARG A 738 -54.14 -35.17 -20.07
C ARG A 738 -54.21 -36.12 -21.28
N ARG A 739 -53.63 -37.32 -21.16
CA ARG A 739 -54.02 -38.47 -21.98
C ARG A 739 -54.93 -39.36 -21.14
N ALA A 740 -56.22 -39.21 -21.40
CA ALA A 740 -57.26 -40.11 -20.92
C ALA A 740 -57.04 -41.52 -21.47
N VAL A 741 -57.26 -42.49 -20.59
CA VAL A 741 -57.42 -43.91 -20.91
C VAL A 741 -58.59 -44.07 -21.89
N ARG A 742 -58.32 -44.63 -23.07
CA ARG A 742 -59.33 -45.34 -23.86
C ARG A 742 -58.75 -46.67 -24.32
N ARG A 743 -59.18 -47.72 -23.63
CA ARG A 743 -59.19 -49.12 -24.12
C ARG A 743 -60.03 -49.20 -25.39
N ARG A 744 -59.51 -49.88 -26.42
CA ARG A 744 -60.14 -50.92 -27.27
C ARG A 744 -59.13 -51.31 -28.36
N LYS A 745 -58.55 -52.50 -28.27
CA LYS A 745 -59.01 -53.76 -28.91
C LYS A 745 -58.82 -53.75 -30.44
N SER A 746 -57.91 -54.64 -30.86
CA SER A 746 -57.97 -55.52 -32.03
C SER A 746 -58.08 -54.93 -33.45
N GLY A 747 -57.06 -55.25 -34.27
CA GLY A 747 -57.27 -55.91 -35.56
C GLY A 747 -57.47 -55.01 -36.78
N ARG A 748 -56.60 -55.21 -37.76
CA ARG A 748 -56.68 -54.77 -39.17
C ARG A 748 -58.12 -54.58 -39.71
N GLN A 749 -58.48 -53.36 -40.08
CA GLN A 749 -58.87 -52.88 -41.42
C GLN A 749 -59.30 -51.42 -41.33
#